data_AF-A0A7X7J4R4-F1
#
_entry.id   AF-A0A7X7J4R4-F1
#
_cell.length_a   1.000
_cell.length_b   1.000
_cell.length_c   1.000
_cell.angle_alpha   90.00
_cell.angle_beta   90.00
_cell.angle_gamma   90.00
#
_symmetry.space_group_name_H-M   'P 1'
#
loop_
_entity.id
_entity.type
_entity.pdbx_description
1 polymer ?
#
loop_
_entity_poly.entity_id
_entity_poly.type
_entity_poly.pdbx_seq_one_letter_code
_entity_poly.pdbx_strand_id
1 'polypeptide(L)'
;VGQFENAPASGFSGTMLISSNLTWFMSGLARPVGYDDHDPVAESEAPMRNLYRSVIHPYWQAMPLDLLFTTYSTWDTTTCGDYGVTPEHMTTRLNWGYHHVYLWGSSNGGGSAGISAAMGSALTNAGRPSIMYVTASSTAAYDQQEPCISEAFIRNANGGAVAYLGATRSAASTDYHATLFFKEVFQNGLPTVGEAFGTAMMKEAPYRIYKDNWRSWYLALCLHGDPAISFKAAETGKHLQIISPNGCEVLPDNGDMVIRWNASGTGFAASEKVKLQYSADGGATWLAVPDAQERQFNSRVFIWEGHRLPAGTRYRVRVVSLSSPTVYDSSDRDFTIGPLYILTVQSTPNTNLFVSGTHPNYTNYTYTMLLDRSIQLTAPVLSGYNFSRWAGANGNTLTYSSTLDFTCQGNKTATAEYVQPVGSRHYYVNDEIPEDGFAPGSDSNDGFSPLRPLRHIQQVCDRYADVATIYVSAGVFEENLQISRNYPNLVIEGAYGGRTIIDGKSVGRCLTLAGVGSCTLRGLTLRNGSADTGGAIRSSTYTLQLSRCEVISNTATNSGGAIYVGSVGLNVSNSTIAGNSAPVGAGIDAYNSPVFLTNSLLHGNSASTVGGAASARGSSQMTVRGCTLAENTATQRAGSLMVSDTSVAETSNSILWLNHAPSGPQVYLGGSALLTVVYCDIEGGLQQVGKDPQATLNWLDGNILVDPVFLSPAGLDHDPATWMDNDFHVSVRSPCRDAGDPQFAAVFFETDIDGQPRIQSGLTDMGADETLRIADLNDDGDVDWDDQTQFEGCATGPGIPYGLSLLPAACSLTADAQELIGADADGDGDVDQADL
;
A
#
# COMPACT_ATOMS: atom_id res chain seq x y z
N VAL A 1 14.68 -16.84 23.85
CA VAL A 1 14.02 -17.62 24.93
C VAL A 1 13.33 -18.82 24.30
N GLY A 2 13.78 -20.05 24.60
CA GLY A 2 13.09 -21.31 24.24
C GLY A 2 13.43 -21.92 22.88
N GLN A 3 14.34 -22.90 22.88
CA GLN A 3 14.51 -23.90 21.80
C GLN A 3 13.99 -25.27 22.30
N PHE A 4 13.48 -26.12 21.40
CA PHE A 4 13.05 -27.51 21.61
C PHE A 4 13.64 -28.33 20.43
N GLU A 5 14.55 -29.29 20.65
CA GLU A 5 14.32 -30.75 20.82
C GLU A 5 14.38 -31.60 19.53
N ASN A 6 15.46 -32.38 19.36
CA ASN A 6 15.38 -33.74 18.80
C ASN A 6 16.36 -34.72 19.49
N ALA A 7 15.95 -35.99 19.49
CA ALA A 7 16.52 -37.08 20.28
C ALA A 7 16.79 -38.37 19.46
N PRO A 8 17.78 -39.16 19.90
CA PRO A 8 17.77 -40.64 19.88
C PRO A 8 18.26 -41.23 21.24
N ALA A 9 18.04 -42.49 21.64
CA ALA A 9 17.22 -43.58 21.10
C ALA A 9 16.88 -44.63 22.19
N SER A 10 16.02 -44.29 23.15
CA SER A 10 15.34 -45.29 24.02
C SER A 10 14.20 -44.67 24.84
N GLY A 11 12.94 -45.04 24.54
CA GLY A 11 11.79 -44.79 25.41
C GLY A 11 11.34 -43.33 25.55
N PHE A 12 10.44 -42.89 24.67
CA PHE A 12 9.86 -41.54 24.75
C PHE A 12 8.99 -41.35 26.00
N SER A 13 9.14 -40.18 26.62
CA SER A 13 8.13 -39.63 27.53
C SER A 13 8.09 -38.11 27.38
N GLY A 14 6.89 -37.54 27.25
CA GLY A 14 6.64 -36.11 27.50
C GLY A 14 7.15 -35.07 26.47
N THR A 15 7.53 -35.46 25.26
CA THR A 15 7.83 -34.52 24.17
C THR A 15 6.60 -33.67 23.82
N MET A 16 6.72 -32.34 23.85
CA MET A 16 5.73 -31.41 23.30
C MET A 16 6.32 -30.74 22.05
N LEU A 17 5.96 -31.24 20.87
CA LEU A 17 6.28 -30.60 19.59
C LEU A 17 5.28 -29.44 19.31
N ILE A 18 5.71 -28.38 18.62
CA ILE A 18 4.89 -27.24 18.17
C ILE A 18 5.52 -26.69 16.88
N SER A 19 4.70 -26.22 15.93
CA SER A 19 5.07 -25.72 14.59
C SER A 19 3.79 -25.13 13.90
N SER A 20 3.76 -24.57 12.65
CA SER A 20 2.57 -23.87 12.00
C SER A 20 2.37 -23.67 10.45
N ASN A 21 1.27 -24.21 9.82
CA ASN A 21 0.78 -23.80 8.46
C ASN A 21 -0.71 -23.44 8.37
N LEU A 22 -0.94 -22.47 7.49
CA LEU A 22 -2.12 -22.35 6.67
C LEU A 22 -1.66 -21.72 5.34
N THR A 23 -1.64 -22.51 4.26
CA THR A 23 -1.30 -21.98 2.94
C THR A 23 -2.42 -21.04 2.48
N TRP A 24 -2.22 -19.73 2.65
CA TRP A 24 -2.80 -18.63 1.83
C TRP A 24 -2.12 -17.27 2.07
N PHE A 25 -0.84 -17.26 2.51
CA PHE A 25 0.01 -16.07 2.41
C PHE A 25 1.33 -16.42 1.71
N MET A 26 1.79 -15.46 0.92
CA MET A 26 2.94 -15.52 0.02
C MET A 26 3.41 -14.08 -0.21
N SER A 27 4.70 -13.78 -0.12
CA SER A 27 5.31 -12.59 -0.73
C SER A 27 6.68 -12.89 -1.35
N GLY A 28 6.61 -13.41 -2.57
CA GLY A 28 7.60 -13.15 -3.60
C GLY A 28 6.92 -13.27 -4.96
N LEU A 29 7.41 -12.55 -5.97
CA LEU A 29 7.33 -12.82 -7.42
C LEU A 29 8.00 -11.63 -8.14
N ALA A 30 8.96 -11.79 -9.06
CA ALA A 30 9.42 -12.98 -9.76
C ALA A 30 9.99 -14.09 -8.85
N ARG A 31 9.38 -15.28 -8.93
CA ARG A 31 9.78 -16.52 -8.23
C ARG A 31 10.21 -17.54 -9.28
N PRO A 32 11.30 -18.26 -9.00
CA PRO A 32 11.17 -19.70 -8.79
C PRO A 32 12.02 -20.19 -7.61
N VAL A 33 11.57 -21.01 -6.64
CA VAL A 33 10.23 -21.40 -6.18
C VAL A 33 10.36 -21.51 -4.65
N GLY A 34 9.54 -20.90 -3.80
CA GLY A 34 8.40 -20.03 -4.11
C GLY A 34 7.42 -19.82 -2.95
N TYR A 35 7.88 -19.99 -1.70
CA TYR A 35 7.13 -19.83 -0.44
C TYR A 35 8.10 -19.27 0.60
N ASP A 36 7.59 -18.67 1.67
CA ASP A 36 8.38 -17.86 2.60
C ASP A 36 8.63 -18.63 3.92
N ASP A 37 9.83 -18.50 4.49
CA ASP A 37 10.21 -19.16 5.76
C ASP A 37 9.84 -18.32 7.01
N HIS A 38 9.62 -19.00 8.13
CA HIS A 38 8.96 -18.48 9.33
C HIS A 38 9.91 -18.35 10.54
N ASP A 39 9.79 -17.24 11.28
CA ASP A 39 10.59 -16.93 12.49
C ASP A 39 9.90 -17.41 13.80
N PRO A 40 10.60 -17.54 14.95
CA PRO A 40 10.07 -18.26 16.10
C PRO A 40 8.90 -17.55 16.80
N VAL A 41 7.74 -18.22 16.78
CA VAL A 41 6.48 -17.89 17.46
C VAL A 41 5.73 -16.68 16.88
N ALA A 42 5.01 -16.91 15.77
CA ALA A 42 3.88 -16.05 15.38
C ALA A 42 2.79 -16.01 16.47
N GLU A 43 1.94 -14.97 16.46
CA GLU A 43 0.78 -14.88 17.37
C GLU A 43 -0.16 -16.09 17.26
N SER A 44 -0.22 -16.76 16.10
CA SER A 44 -0.97 -18.01 15.88
C SER A 44 -0.49 -19.20 16.71
N GLU A 45 0.77 -19.21 17.18
CA GLU A 45 1.30 -20.27 18.05
C GLU A 45 1.05 -20.00 19.54
N ALA A 46 0.78 -18.74 19.91
CA ALA A 46 0.55 -18.35 21.30
C ALA A 46 -0.65 -19.06 21.96
N PRO A 47 -1.82 -19.24 21.29
CA PRO A 47 -2.94 -20.00 21.84
C PRO A 47 -2.61 -21.44 22.22
N MET A 48 -1.84 -22.17 21.40
CA MET A 48 -1.47 -23.56 21.72
C MET A 48 -0.46 -23.66 22.87
N ARG A 49 0.54 -22.75 22.89
CA ARG A 49 1.49 -22.66 24.01
C ARG A 49 0.75 -22.29 25.30
N ASN A 50 -0.28 -21.45 25.23
CA ASN A 50 -1.13 -21.10 26.36
C ASN A 50 -2.02 -22.29 26.80
N LEU A 51 -2.67 -22.99 25.86
CA LEU A 51 -3.42 -24.23 26.11
C LEU A 51 -2.59 -25.25 26.88
N TYR A 52 -1.40 -25.58 26.37
CA TYR A 52 -0.50 -26.50 27.07
C TYR A 52 -0.12 -25.95 28.46
N ARG A 53 0.38 -24.72 28.55
CA ARG A 53 0.87 -24.12 29.81
C ARG A 53 -0.20 -23.92 30.88
N SER A 54 -1.47 -23.70 30.51
CA SER A 54 -2.54 -23.29 31.43
C SER A 54 -3.61 -24.36 31.69
N VAL A 55 -3.78 -25.34 30.79
CA VAL A 55 -4.85 -26.35 30.88
C VAL A 55 -4.32 -27.78 30.88
N ILE A 56 -3.24 -28.08 30.16
CA ILE A 56 -2.66 -29.43 30.14
C ILE A 56 -1.62 -29.56 31.25
N HIS A 57 -0.49 -28.85 31.11
CA HIS A 57 0.66 -28.92 32.01
C HIS A 57 0.35 -28.74 33.51
N PRO A 58 -0.53 -27.83 33.97
CA PRO A 58 -0.81 -27.68 35.41
C PRO A 58 -1.63 -28.82 35.99
N TYR A 59 -2.49 -29.45 35.20
CA TYR A 59 -3.46 -30.45 35.64
C TYR A 59 -3.13 -31.88 35.20
N TRP A 60 -2.11 -32.05 34.35
CA TRP A 60 -1.61 -33.35 33.91
C TRP A 60 -1.11 -34.18 35.11
N GLN A 61 -1.97 -35.08 35.56
CA GLN A 61 -1.63 -36.12 36.51
C GLN A 61 -1.02 -37.30 35.76
N ALA A 62 0.29 -37.20 35.53
CA ALA A 62 1.15 -38.32 35.91
C ALA A 62 0.86 -39.69 35.25
N MET A 63 0.57 -39.65 33.95
CA MET A 63 0.75 -40.76 33.02
C MET A 63 1.81 -40.36 32.00
N PRO A 64 2.63 -41.29 31.47
CA PRO A 64 3.50 -41.05 30.32
C PRO A 64 2.64 -40.89 29.06
N LEU A 65 2.03 -39.72 28.95
CA LEU A 65 1.14 -39.37 27.86
C LEU A 65 1.97 -38.76 26.72
N ASP A 66 2.43 -39.63 25.82
CA ASP A 66 2.98 -39.18 24.54
C ASP A 66 1.94 -38.35 23.78
N LEU A 67 2.25 -37.06 23.61
CA LEU A 67 1.39 -36.02 23.05
C LEU A 67 2.07 -35.43 21.81
N LEU A 68 1.59 -35.78 20.61
CA LEU A 68 2.04 -35.08 19.40
C LEU A 68 1.20 -33.81 19.23
N PHE A 69 1.74 -32.67 19.63
CA PHE A 69 1.22 -31.36 19.23
C PHE A 69 1.93 -30.92 17.95
N THR A 70 1.20 -30.37 17.00
CA THR A 70 1.78 -29.78 15.79
C THR A 70 0.75 -28.91 15.09
N THR A 71 1.23 -27.79 14.59
CA THR A 71 0.72 -27.19 13.36
C THR A 71 1.93 -27.22 12.38
N TYR A 72 1.85 -26.88 11.09
CA TYR A 72 2.88 -27.26 10.07
C TYR A 72 3.90 -26.14 9.66
N SER A 73 4.97 -25.84 10.40
CA SER A 73 5.99 -24.81 10.02
C SER A 73 7.37 -25.42 9.79
N THR A 74 8.23 -24.68 9.10
CA THR A 74 9.59 -25.12 8.78
C THR A 74 10.47 -25.18 10.03
N TRP A 75 11.34 -26.20 10.09
CA TRP A 75 12.34 -26.35 11.16
C TRP A 75 13.66 -25.77 10.65
N ASP A 76 14.26 -24.83 11.40
CA ASP A 76 15.54 -24.19 11.06
C ASP A 76 16.69 -25.22 11.05
N THR A 77 17.50 -25.19 10.00
CA THR A 77 18.54 -26.20 9.74
C THR A 77 19.85 -25.99 10.52
N THR A 78 19.96 -24.94 11.34
CA THR A 78 21.27 -24.46 11.82
C THR A 78 21.71 -24.89 13.22
N THR A 79 20.88 -25.57 14.03
CA THR A 79 21.35 -26.09 15.34
C THR A 79 20.87 -27.51 15.70
N CYS A 80 21.83 -28.43 15.84
CA CYS A 80 21.76 -29.59 16.74
C CYS A 80 20.51 -30.49 16.73
N GLY A 81 19.94 -30.76 15.56
CA GLY A 81 18.98 -31.85 15.37
C GLY A 81 17.60 -31.31 15.04
N ASP A 82 17.35 -31.16 13.75
CA ASP A 82 16.06 -30.86 13.17
C ASP A 82 15.99 -31.47 11.76
N TYR A 83 14.84 -32.04 11.41
CA TYR A 83 14.53 -32.61 10.09
C TYR A 83 13.21 -32.00 9.59
N GLY A 84 13.21 -31.32 8.44
CA GLY A 84 12.00 -30.65 7.92
C GLY A 84 10.79 -31.60 7.79
N VAL A 85 9.58 -31.11 8.13
CA VAL A 85 8.37 -31.94 8.20
C VAL A 85 7.88 -32.34 6.80
N THR A 86 8.35 -33.50 6.31
CA THR A 86 7.77 -34.16 5.11
C THR A 86 6.62 -35.07 5.51
N PRO A 87 5.73 -35.46 4.57
CA PRO A 87 4.74 -36.51 4.81
C PRO A 87 5.37 -37.82 5.30
N GLU A 88 6.59 -38.17 4.85
CA GLU A 88 7.30 -39.37 5.31
C GLU A 88 7.79 -39.22 6.76
N HIS A 89 8.28 -38.05 7.16
CA HIS A 89 8.64 -37.77 8.54
C HIS A 89 7.41 -37.75 9.45
N MET A 90 6.28 -37.15 9.03
CA MET A 90 5.02 -37.20 9.78
C MET A 90 4.51 -38.64 9.93
N THR A 91 4.51 -39.42 8.85
CA THR A 91 4.17 -40.86 8.87
C THR A 91 5.09 -41.62 9.84
N THR A 92 6.40 -41.35 9.79
CA THR A 92 7.39 -41.97 10.68
C THR A 92 7.13 -41.64 12.14
N ARG A 93 6.82 -40.38 12.48
CA ARG A 93 6.50 -39.97 13.86
C ARG A 93 5.18 -40.58 14.33
N LEU A 94 4.10 -40.51 13.55
CA LEU A 94 2.82 -41.16 13.89
C LEU A 94 3.00 -42.67 14.10
N ASN A 95 3.90 -43.32 13.35
CA ASN A 95 4.27 -44.72 13.54
C ASN A 95 5.01 -45.04 14.86
N TRP A 96 5.59 -44.04 15.56
CA TRP A 96 6.14 -44.23 16.92
C TRP A 96 5.03 -44.39 17.97
N GLY A 97 3.82 -43.93 17.65
CA GLY A 97 2.61 -44.10 18.45
C GLY A 97 2.52 -43.13 19.63
N TYR A 98 1.56 -42.20 19.55
CA TYR A 98 1.23 -41.24 20.59
C TYR A 98 -0.10 -41.61 21.23
N HIS A 99 -0.29 -41.32 22.52
CA HIS A 99 -1.59 -41.50 23.19
C HIS A 99 -2.61 -40.47 22.69
N HIS A 100 -2.16 -39.23 22.52
CA HIS A 100 -2.96 -38.14 21.95
C HIS A 100 -2.18 -37.42 20.85
N VAL A 101 -2.90 -36.96 19.83
CA VAL A 101 -2.37 -36.13 18.75
C VAL A 101 -3.28 -34.92 18.58
N TYR A 102 -2.72 -33.71 18.63
CA TYR A 102 -3.44 -32.47 18.31
C TYR A 102 -2.81 -31.81 17.07
N LEU A 103 -3.60 -31.68 16.01
CA LEU A 103 -3.22 -31.05 14.73
C LEU A 103 -4.12 -29.84 14.46
N TRP A 104 -3.55 -28.71 14.00
CA TRP A 104 -4.30 -27.54 13.48
C TRP A 104 -3.72 -27.12 12.12
N GLY A 105 -4.58 -26.62 11.21
CA GLY A 105 -4.19 -26.14 9.88
C GLY A 105 -5.34 -26.13 8.87
N SER A 106 -5.12 -25.65 7.66
CA SER A 106 -6.14 -25.63 6.59
C SER A 106 -6.35 -26.99 5.92
N SER A 107 -7.55 -27.19 5.39
CA SER A 107 -7.76 -28.03 4.21
C SER A 107 -7.86 -27.18 2.94
N ASN A 108 -6.84 -27.24 2.08
CA ASN A 108 -7.03 -27.10 0.63
C ASN A 108 -5.79 -27.66 -0.08
N GLY A 109 -5.96 -28.74 -0.84
CA GLY A 109 -5.02 -29.12 -1.90
C GLY A 109 -3.77 -29.94 -1.55
N GLY A 110 -3.76 -30.79 -0.51
CA GLY A 110 -2.65 -31.76 -0.36
C GLY A 110 -2.53 -32.53 0.96
N GLY A 111 -3.05 -31.97 2.06
CA GLY A 111 -3.08 -32.64 3.35
C GLY A 111 -3.58 -31.70 4.44
N SER A 112 -4.75 -31.98 5.01
CA SER A 112 -5.39 -31.14 6.01
C SER A 112 -4.59 -31.23 7.32
N ALA A 113 -4.00 -30.12 7.79
CA ALA A 113 -3.03 -30.12 8.89
C ALA A 113 -1.87 -31.13 8.71
N GLY A 114 -1.42 -31.34 7.46
CA GLY A 114 -0.27 -32.19 7.15
C GLY A 114 -0.53 -33.70 7.09
N ILE A 115 -1.79 -34.13 7.24
CA ILE A 115 -2.20 -35.55 7.13
C ILE A 115 -3.13 -35.79 5.93
N SER A 116 -3.18 -37.02 5.47
CA SER A 116 -4.01 -37.45 4.33
C SER A 116 -4.61 -38.85 4.55
N ALA A 117 -5.64 -39.20 3.78
CA ALA A 117 -6.23 -40.54 3.85
C ALA A 117 -5.21 -41.64 3.50
N ALA A 118 -4.35 -41.39 2.50
CA ALA A 118 -3.25 -42.30 2.14
C ALA A 118 -2.24 -42.48 3.28
N MET A 119 -1.90 -41.41 4.00
CA MET A 119 -1.06 -41.49 5.21
C MET A 119 -1.74 -42.35 6.28
N GLY A 120 -3.01 -42.08 6.60
CA GLY A 120 -3.78 -42.83 7.59
C GLY A 120 -3.83 -44.34 7.29
N SER A 121 -4.02 -44.70 6.02
CA SER A 121 -3.99 -46.10 5.54
C SER A 121 -2.60 -46.75 5.53
N ALA A 122 -1.53 -45.97 5.59
CA ALA A 122 -0.14 -46.45 5.58
C ALA A 122 0.48 -46.58 6.97
N LEU A 123 -0.21 -46.16 8.04
CA LEU A 123 0.29 -46.24 9.40
C LEU A 123 0.38 -47.69 9.92
N THR A 124 1.40 -47.94 10.74
CA THR A 124 1.78 -49.24 11.31
C THR A 124 1.82 -49.23 12.84
N ASN A 125 1.26 -48.22 13.51
CA ASN A 125 1.22 -48.08 14.97
C ASN A 125 0.10 -48.90 15.66
N ALA A 126 -0.28 -50.09 15.17
CA ALA A 126 -1.31 -50.94 15.81
C ALA A 126 -1.03 -51.24 17.30
N GLY A 127 0.24 -51.28 17.73
CA GLY A 127 0.60 -51.43 19.14
C GLY A 127 0.34 -50.18 20.01
N ARG A 128 0.15 -49.01 19.40
CA ARG A 128 0.00 -47.68 20.04
C ARG A 128 -0.84 -46.72 19.16
N PRO A 129 -2.13 -47.00 18.91
CA PRO A 129 -3.00 -46.10 18.17
C PRO A 129 -3.38 -44.86 19.00
N SER A 130 -3.74 -43.78 18.33
CA SER A 130 -3.90 -42.45 18.95
C SER A 130 -5.36 -42.02 19.14
N ILE A 131 -5.61 -41.17 20.14
CA ILE A 131 -6.77 -40.28 20.17
C ILE A 131 -6.37 -38.98 19.44
N MET A 132 -6.96 -38.73 18.27
CA MET A 132 -6.64 -37.57 17.44
C MET A 132 -7.68 -36.47 17.60
N TYR A 133 -7.22 -35.22 17.74
CA TYR A 133 -8.05 -34.03 17.69
C TYR A 133 -7.47 -33.12 16.59
N VAL A 134 -8.24 -32.88 15.54
CA VAL A 134 -7.77 -32.22 14.32
C VAL A 134 -8.65 -31.04 13.97
N THR A 135 -8.16 -29.84 14.27
CA THR A 135 -8.79 -28.56 13.96
C THR A 135 -8.43 -28.12 12.54
N ALA A 136 -8.88 -28.93 11.58
CA ALA A 136 -8.79 -28.65 10.15
C ALA A 136 -10.09 -29.02 9.44
N SER A 137 -10.50 -28.15 8.50
CA SER A 137 -11.69 -28.32 7.67
C SER A 137 -11.70 -29.68 6.92
N SER A 138 -12.90 -30.19 6.68
CA SER A 138 -13.25 -31.42 5.93
C SER A 138 -12.49 -32.70 6.27
N THR A 139 -11.73 -32.75 7.37
CA THR A 139 -11.00 -33.96 7.80
C THR A 139 -11.90 -35.12 8.18
N ALA A 140 -13.14 -34.83 8.57
CA ALA A 140 -14.17 -35.80 8.90
C ALA A 140 -15.39 -35.72 7.96
N ALA A 141 -15.19 -35.28 6.72
CA ALA A 141 -16.22 -35.21 5.69
C ALA A 141 -16.56 -36.61 5.11
N TYR A 142 -17.17 -37.47 5.93
CA TYR A 142 -17.55 -38.86 5.62
C TYR A 142 -18.50 -39.01 4.41
N ASP A 143 -19.09 -37.92 3.94
CA ASP A 143 -20.00 -37.87 2.79
C ASP A 143 -19.38 -37.22 1.54
N GLN A 144 -18.13 -36.75 1.61
CA GLN A 144 -17.41 -36.14 0.47
C GLN A 144 -16.38 -37.07 -0.17
N GLN A 145 -15.83 -38.03 0.58
CA GLN A 145 -14.85 -39.00 0.10
C GLN A 145 -14.94 -40.26 0.96
N GLU A 146 -14.78 -41.45 0.35
CA GLU A 146 -14.81 -42.73 1.04
C GLU A 146 -13.49 -43.51 0.79
N PRO A 147 -12.69 -43.83 1.83
CA PRO A 147 -12.77 -43.26 3.18
C PRO A 147 -12.33 -41.79 3.20
N CYS A 148 -12.96 -40.95 4.02
CA CYS A 148 -12.41 -39.61 4.29
C CYS A 148 -11.16 -39.72 5.19
N ILE A 149 -10.45 -38.62 5.46
CA ILE A 149 -9.16 -38.65 6.20
C ILE A 149 -9.33 -39.35 7.55
N SER A 150 -10.27 -38.89 8.39
CA SER A 150 -10.54 -39.50 9.70
C SER A 150 -10.89 -40.99 9.61
N GLU A 151 -11.66 -41.40 8.60
CA GLU A 151 -12.05 -42.80 8.42
C GLU A 151 -10.88 -43.66 7.95
N ALA A 152 -9.97 -43.14 7.15
CA ALA A 152 -8.75 -43.85 6.76
C ALA A 152 -7.83 -44.09 7.96
N PHE A 153 -7.82 -43.18 8.94
CA PHE A 153 -7.12 -43.35 10.23
C PHE A 153 -7.85 -44.32 11.19
N ILE A 154 -9.19 -44.32 11.22
CA ILE A 154 -9.99 -45.20 12.09
C ILE A 154 -10.10 -46.63 11.55
N ARG A 155 -10.17 -46.81 10.22
CA ARG A 155 -10.43 -48.11 9.57
C ARG A 155 -9.15 -48.89 9.21
N ASN A 156 -7.95 -48.34 9.43
CA ASN A 156 -6.70 -49.03 9.13
C ASN A 156 -6.41 -50.11 10.19
N ALA A 157 -6.34 -51.37 9.75
CA ALA A 157 -6.09 -52.52 10.62
C ALA A 157 -4.65 -52.63 11.16
N ASN A 158 -3.70 -51.88 10.58
CA ASN A 158 -2.28 -51.91 10.93
C ASN A 158 -1.85 -50.75 11.86
N GLY A 159 -2.71 -49.77 12.12
CA GLY A 159 -2.39 -48.57 12.89
C GLY A 159 -3.36 -47.43 12.61
N GLY A 160 -3.10 -46.26 13.17
CA GLY A 160 -3.91 -45.06 13.00
C GLY A 160 -4.49 -44.54 14.31
N ALA A 161 -5.79 -44.27 14.31
CA ALA A 161 -6.54 -43.68 15.41
C ALA A 161 -7.57 -44.66 15.98
N VAL A 162 -7.86 -44.53 17.27
CA VAL A 162 -8.99 -45.21 17.94
C VAL A 162 -10.18 -44.26 18.16
N ALA A 163 -9.90 -42.97 18.24
CA ALA A 163 -10.89 -41.89 18.19
C ALA A 163 -10.30 -40.71 17.39
N TYR A 164 -11.13 -40.05 16.59
CA TYR A 164 -10.75 -38.92 15.75
C TYR A 164 -11.82 -37.83 15.85
N LEU A 165 -11.45 -36.66 16.37
CA LEU A 165 -12.29 -35.49 16.46
C LEU A 165 -11.91 -34.52 15.35
N GLY A 166 -12.84 -34.18 14.45
CA GLY A 166 -12.55 -33.34 13.28
C GLY A 166 -13.78 -32.76 12.60
N ALA A 167 -13.57 -31.85 11.65
CA ALA A 167 -14.64 -31.11 10.99
C ALA A 167 -15.16 -31.82 9.73
N THR A 168 -16.47 -31.91 9.59
CA THR A 168 -17.21 -32.41 8.40
C THR A 168 -17.22 -31.41 7.24
N ARG A 169 -17.05 -30.11 7.52
CA ARG A 169 -17.07 -28.99 6.57
C ARG A 169 -16.02 -27.96 6.96
N SER A 170 -16.39 -26.71 7.20
CA SER A 170 -15.43 -25.67 7.56
C SER A 170 -15.19 -25.60 9.07
N ALA A 171 -13.94 -25.61 9.48
CA ALA A 171 -13.50 -25.29 10.85
C ALA A 171 -13.13 -23.80 10.92
N ALA A 172 -14.01 -22.96 11.48
CA ALA A 172 -13.61 -21.63 11.91
C ALA A 172 -12.70 -21.79 13.14
N SER A 173 -11.60 -21.04 13.17
CA SER A 173 -10.62 -21.11 14.24
C SER A 173 -11.23 -20.76 15.61
N THR A 174 -11.27 -21.73 16.52
CA THR A 174 -11.00 -21.47 17.94
C THR A 174 -10.10 -22.56 18.53
N ASP A 175 -8.92 -22.12 18.95
CA ASP A 175 -8.16 -22.64 20.08
C ASP A 175 -9.05 -22.98 21.30
N TYR A 176 -10.12 -22.22 21.50
CA TYR A 176 -11.10 -22.38 22.58
C TYR A 176 -11.77 -23.78 22.60
N HIS A 177 -12.15 -24.36 21.45
CA HIS A 177 -12.74 -25.71 21.41
C HIS A 177 -11.79 -26.80 21.93
N ALA A 178 -10.55 -26.80 21.43
CA ALA A 178 -9.51 -27.70 21.91
C ALA A 178 -9.20 -27.44 23.39
N THR A 179 -9.20 -26.17 23.80
CA THR A 179 -9.00 -25.74 25.19
C THR A 179 -10.08 -26.29 26.12
N LEU A 180 -11.35 -26.23 25.73
CA LEU A 180 -12.43 -26.82 26.52
C LEU A 180 -12.35 -28.34 26.55
N PHE A 181 -12.11 -29.02 25.43
CA PHE A 181 -11.93 -30.47 25.41
C PHE A 181 -10.79 -30.91 26.34
N PHE A 182 -9.58 -30.37 26.18
CA PHE A 182 -8.45 -30.72 27.03
C PHE A 182 -8.64 -30.28 28.50
N LYS A 183 -9.46 -29.26 28.76
CA LYS A 183 -9.89 -28.92 30.13
C LYS A 183 -10.81 -29.99 30.73
N GLU A 184 -11.77 -30.49 29.96
CA GLU A 184 -12.64 -31.58 30.42
C GLU A 184 -11.84 -32.87 30.69
N VAL A 185 -10.81 -33.16 29.87
CA VAL A 185 -9.90 -34.30 30.06
C VAL A 185 -8.97 -34.11 31.27
N PHE A 186 -8.13 -33.08 31.27
CA PHE A 186 -7.05 -32.95 32.24
C PHE A 186 -7.44 -32.23 33.53
N GLN A 187 -8.26 -31.18 33.45
CA GLN A 187 -8.63 -30.38 34.62
C GLN A 187 -9.86 -30.95 35.34
N ASN A 188 -10.88 -31.40 34.60
CA ASN A 188 -12.13 -31.90 35.19
C ASN A 188 -12.18 -33.44 35.28
N GLY A 189 -11.26 -34.15 34.61
CA GLY A 189 -11.10 -35.60 34.76
C GLY A 189 -12.29 -36.43 34.26
N LEU A 190 -12.98 -36.00 33.19
CA LEU A 190 -14.08 -36.79 32.63
C LEU A 190 -13.54 -38.13 32.08
N PRO A 191 -14.22 -39.27 32.35
CA PRO A 191 -13.58 -40.58 32.23
C PRO A 191 -13.52 -41.13 30.80
N THR A 192 -14.28 -40.59 29.84
CA THR A 192 -14.29 -41.04 28.43
C THR A 192 -14.13 -39.90 27.42
N VAL A 193 -13.65 -40.25 26.22
CA VAL A 193 -13.51 -39.32 25.07
C VAL A 193 -14.85 -38.69 24.71
N GLY A 194 -15.94 -39.48 24.69
CA GLY A 194 -17.28 -39.01 24.34
C GLY A 194 -17.85 -38.00 25.34
N GLU A 195 -17.68 -38.23 26.65
CA GLU A 195 -18.14 -37.31 27.69
C GLU A 195 -17.36 -35.99 27.69
N ALA A 196 -16.03 -36.07 27.50
CA ALA A 196 -15.18 -34.89 27.36
C ALA A 196 -15.56 -34.04 26.15
N PHE A 197 -15.78 -34.66 24.99
CA PHE A 197 -16.21 -33.97 23.77
C PHE A 197 -17.62 -33.38 23.91
N GLY A 198 -18.61 -34.17 24.32
CA GLY A 198 -19.99 -33.71 24.48
C GLY A 198 -20.12 -32.57 25.49
N THR A 199 -19.38 -32.63 26.61
CA THR A 199 -19.38 -31.57 27.63
C THR A 199 -18.73 -30.28 27.13
N ALA A 200 -17.63 -30.38 26.36
CA ALA A 200 -17.01 -29.22 25.73
C ALA A 200 -17.97 -28.52 24.75
N MET A 201 -18.62 -29.29 23.87
CA MET A 201 -19.60 -28.76 22.90
C MET A 201 -20.81 -28.08 23.59
N MET A 202 -21.30 -28.64 24.70
CA MET A 202 -22.40 -28.04 25.47
C MET A 202 -22.01 -26.73 26.17
N LYS A 203 -20.74 -26.56 26.56
CA LYS A 203 -20.23 -25.34 27.20
C LYS A 203 -20.01 -24.17 26.22
N GLU A 204 -19.84 -24.47 24.94
CA GLU A 204 -19.71 -23.48 23.85
C GLU A 204 -21.04 -22.87 23.42
N ALA A 205 -22.11 -23.66 23.42
CA ALA A 205 -23.43 -23.26 22.92
C ALA A 205 -23.95 -21.88 23.41
N PRO A 206 -23.67 -21.41 24.65
CA PRO A 206 -24.11 -20.09 25.11
C PRO A 206 -23.19 -18.92 24.71
N TYR A 207 -21.93 -19.14 24.31
CA TYR A 207 -20.89 -18.08 24.34
C TYR A 207 -20.97 -17.07 23.18
N ARG A 208 -21.75 -17.33 22.12
CA ARG A 208 -21.93 -16.43 20.96
C ARG A 208 -23.38 -16.36 20.47
N ILE A 209 -24.23 -15.66 21.23
CA ILE A 209 -25.66 -15.46 20.89
C ILE A 209 -25.89 -14.32 19.87
N TYR A 210 -24.87 -13.53 19.52
CA TYR A 210 -25.00 -12.41 18.58
C TYR A 210 -24.80 -12.80 17.11
N LYS A 211 -25.70 -12.24 16.29
CA LYS A 211 -25.88 -12.27 14.83
C LYS A 211 -24.67 -12.72 13.98
N ASP A 212 -24.88 -13.78 13.17
CA ASP A 212 -24.67 -13.84 11.70
C ASP A 212 -24.57 -15.29 11.20
N ASN A 213 -24.35 -15.48 9.90
CA ASN A 213 -24.44 -16.74 9.14
C ASN A 213 -23.47 -17.87 9.56
N TRP A 214 -22.70 -17.69 10.64
CA TRP A 214 -21.64 -18.59 11.10
C TRP A 214 -22.10 -19.73 12.02
N ARG A 215 -23.38 -19.78 12.43
CA ARG A 215 -23.91 -20.86 13.30
C ARG A 215 -23.64 -22.29 12.78
N SER A 216 -23.62 -22.48 11.46
CA SER A 216 -23.40 -23.78 10.82
C SER A 216 -21.96 -24.33 10.95
N TRP A 217 -20.98 -23.48 11.28
CA TRP A 217 -19.57 -23.88 11.33
C TRP A 217 -19.22 -24.61 12.65
N TYR A 218 -19.98 -24.36 13.72
CA TYR A 218 -19.72 -24.93 15.05
C TYR A 218 -20.36 -26.30 15.28
N LEU A 219 -21.45 -26.62 14.55
CA LEU A 219 -22.02 -27.98 14.50
C LEU A 219 -21.26 -28.91 13.53
N ALA A 220 -20.16 -28.45 12.92
CA ALA A 220 -19.41 -29.21 11.94
C ALA A 220 -18.43 -30.22 12.56
N LEU A 221 -18.07 -30.10 13.84
CA LEU A 221 -17.18 -31.06 14.52
C LEU A 221 -17.92 -32.35 14.87
N CYS A 222 -17.31 -33.49 14.52
CA CYS A 222 -17.79 -34.82 14.86
C CYS A 222 -16.68 -35.69 15.45
N LEU A 223 -17.08 -36.78 16.08
CA LEU A 223 -16.21 -37.81 16.65
C LEU A 223 -16.42 -39.11 15.86
N HIS A 224 -15.38 -39.56 15.16
CA HIS A 224 -15.32 -40.88 14.53
C HIS A 224 -14.48 -41.83 15.39
N GLY A 225 -14.80 -43.13 15.36
CA GLY A 225 -14.24 -44.12 16.29
C GLY A 225 -15.14 -44.35 17.50
N ASP A 226 -14.57 -44.87 18.59
CA ASP A 226 -15.34 -45.27 19.77
C ASP A 226 -15.41 -44.16 20.85
N PRO A 227 -16.60 -43.58 21.14
CA PRO A 227 -16.76 -42.58 22.18
C PRO A 227 -16.58 -43.12 23.60
N ALA A 228 -16.70 -44.45 23.81
CA ALA A 228 -16.58 -45.10 25.11
C ALA A 228 -15.12 -45.36 25.53
N ILE A 229 -14.14 -45.00 24.70
CA ILE A 229 -12.72 -45.06 25.05
C ILE A 229 -12.48 -44.25 26.32
N SER A 230 -12.01 -44.94 27.36
CA SER A 230 -11.67 -44.32 28.63
C SER A 230 -10.23 -43.83 28.62
N PHE A 231 -10.00 -42.65 29.19
CA PHE A 231 -8.65 -42.20 29.52
C PHE A 231 -8.09 -43.09 30.65
N LYS A 232 -6.84 -43.54 30.51
CA LYS A 232 -6.20 -44.41 31.50
C LYS A 232 -6.21 -43.80 32.91
N ALA A 233 -6.19 -44.65 33.93
CA ALA A 233 -5.85 -44.23 35.29
C ALA A 233 -4.33 -44.00 35.44
N ALA A 234 -3.93 -43.16 36.40
CA ALA A 234 -2.52 -42.90 36.70
C ALA A 234 -1.72 -44.19 36.93
N GLU A 235 -0.52 -44.27 36.35
CA GLU A 235 0.26 -45.51 36.33
C GLU A 235 0.73 -45.95 37.73
N THR A 236 0.89 -47.27 37.90
CA THR A 236 1.45 -47.85 39.13
C THR A 236 2.97 -47.73 39.15
N GLY A 237 3.51 -46.97 40.09
CA GLY A 237 4.95 -46.81 40.27
C GLY A 237 5.37 -45.38 40.64
N LYS A 238 6.68 -45.14 40.67
CA LYS A 238 7.26 -43.80 40.76
C LYS A 238 8.01 -43.51 39.46
N HIS A 239 7.65 -42.43 38.80
CA HIS A 239 8.29 -41.92 37.61
C HIS A 239 8.75 -40.48 37.84
N LEU A 240 9.94 -40.12 37.37
CA LEU A 240 10.50 -38.78 37.38
C LEU A 240 10.92 -38.42 35.95
N GLN A 241 10.90 -37.13 35.61
CA GLN A 241 11.35 -36.64 34.32
C GLN A 241 11.99 -35.25 34.46
N ILE A 242 13.15 -34.98 33.88
CA ILE A 242 13.71 -33.62 33.73
C ILE A 242 13.00 -32.92 32.57
N ILE A 243 12.64 -31.65 32.79
CA ILE A 243 12.00 -30.78 31.78
C ILE A 243 12.95 -29.66 31.36
N SER A 244 13.80 -29.17 32.27
CA SER A 244 14.75 -28.09 31.99
C SER A 244 15.82 -28.01 33.10
N PRO A 245 17.07 -27.66 32.77
CA PRO A 245 17.66 -27.74 31.44
C PRO A 245 17.67 -29.20 30.93
N ASN A 246 17.31 -29.43 29.67
CA ASN A 246 17.30 -30.76 29.06
C ASN A 246 18.36 -30.93 27.96
N GLY A 247 18.99 -29.84 27.52
CA GLY A 247 20.17 -29.87 26.64
C GLY A 247 20.19 -28.75 25.60
N CYS A 248 21.40 -28.43 25.13
CA CYS A 248 21.69 -27.35 24.17
C CYS A 248 21.36 -25.91 24.65
N GLU A 249 20.83 -25.69 25.85
CA GLU A 249 20.66 -24.35 26.39
C GLU A 249 22.00 -23.63 26.57
N VAL A 250 22.01 -22.30 26.44
CA VAL A 250 23.15 -21.45 26.83
C VAL A 250 22.68 -20.55 27.97
N LEU A 251 23.26 -20.74 29.14
CA LEU A 251 22.90 -20.03 30.38
C LEU A 251 24.07 -19.15 30.86
N PRO A 252 23.79 -18.03 31.55
CA PRO A 252 24.83 -17.16 32.09
C PRO A 252 25.66 -17.88 33.18
N ASP A 253 26.95 -17.58 33.28
CA ASP A 253 27.83 -18.10 34.33
C ASP A 253 27.55 -17.55 35.74
N ASN A 254 26.70 -16.52 35.83
CA ASN A 254 26.42 -15.76 37.05
C ASN A 254 24.93 -15.46 37.33
N GLY A 255 24.00 -16.05 36.57
CA GLY A 255 22.55 -15.83 36.69
C GLY A 255 21.79 -16.95 37.40
N ASP A 256 20.46 -16.95 37.23
CA ASP A 256 19.57 -17.96 37.81
C ASP A 256 19.34 -19.12 36.84
N MET A 257 19.44 -20.36 37.33
CA MET A 257 19.12 -21.55 36.54
C MET A 257 17.83 -22.21 37.07
N VAL A 258 16.79 -22.23 36.23
CA VAL A 258 15.51 -22.83 36.59
C VAL A 258 15.52 -24.32 36.24
N ILE A 259 15.67 -25.18 37.25
CA ILE A 259 15.56 -26.63 37.10
C ILE A 259 14.09 -27.03 37.24
N ARG A 260 13.57 -27.81 36.29
CA ARG A 260 12.18 -28.29 36.27
C ARG A 260 12.13 -29.79 36.09
N TRP A 261 11.18 -30.43 36.77
CA TRP A 261 10.95 -31.87 36.65
C TRP A 261 9.46 -32.21 36.81
N ASN A 262 9.03 -33.31 36.20
CA ASN A 262 7.77 -33.97 36.50
C ASN A 262 7.97 -35.08 37.53
N ALA A 263 6.92 -35.40 38.30
CA ALA A 263 6.90 -36.52 39.23
C ALA A 263 5.51 -37.16 39.25
N SER A 264 5.49 -38.49 39.08
CA SER A 264 4.39 -39.17 38.39
C SER A 264 4.16 -40.63 38.84
N GLY A 265 2.94 -41.15 38.74
CA GLY A 265 2.51 -42.47 39.20
C GLY A 265 2.03 -42.52 40.66
N THR A 266 1.28 -43.58 41.00
CA THR A 266 0.62 -43.78 42.31
C THR A 266 1.55 -44.27 43.43
N GLY A 267 2.83 -44.52 43.13
CA GLY A 267 3.83 -44.99 44.11
C GLY A 267 4.46 -43.89 44.97
N PHE A 268 4.17 -42.61 44.71
CA PHE A 268 4.67 -41.48 45.49
C PHE A 268 3.87 -41.28 46.78
N ALA A 269 4.53 -41.44 47.94
CA ALA A 269 3.95 -41.04 49.22
C ALA A 269 3.94 -39.50 49.36
N ALA A 270 3.01 -38.94 50.12
CA ALA A 270 2.93 -37.50 50.36
C ALA A 270 4.16 -36.90 51.09
N SER A 271 5.01 -37.75 51.67
CA SER A 271 6.29 -37.41 52.30
C SER A 271 7.52 -37.65 51.41
N GLU A 272 7.33 -38.10 50.16
CA GLU A 272 8.45 -38.44 49.26
C GLU A 272 9.26 -37.20 48.88
N LYS A 273 10.59 -37.36 48.91
CA LYS A 273 11.51 -36.31 48.51
C LYS A 273 12.38 -36.73 47.34
N VAL A 274 12.84 -35.74 46.59
CA VAL A 274 13.82 -35.86 45.52
C VAL A 274 15.04 -34.99 45.84
N LYS A 275 16.18 -35.35 45.24
CA LYS A 275 17.36 -34.48 45.14
C LYS A 275 17.59 -34.06 43.70
N LEU A 276 18.07 -32.85 43.51
CA LEU A 276 18.62 -32.39 42.24
C LEU A 276 20.15 -32.49 42.26
N GLN A 277 20.70 -32.92 41.13
CA GLN A 277 22.14 -33.00 40.91
C GLN A 277 22.50 -32.37 39.57
N TYR A 278 23.73 -31.90 39.43
CA TYR A 278 24.28 -31.42 38.16
C TYR A 278 25.60 -32.12 37.84
N SER A 279 25.95 -32.13 36.56
CA SER A 279 27.22 -32.58 36.00
C SER A 279 27.83 -31.42 35.22
N ALA A 280 29.16 -31.39 35.12
CA ALA A 280 29.93 -30.46 34.27
C ALA A 280 30.78 -31.20 33.21
N ASP A 281 30.61 -32.52 33.09
CA ASP A 281 31.42 -33.43 32.27
C ASP A 281 30.59 -34.34 31.35
N GLY A 282 29.33 -33.95 31.10
CA GLY A 282 28.39 -34.65 30.22
C GLY A 282 27.77 -35.90 30.86
N GLY A 283 27.60 -35.90 32.19
CA GLY A 283 26.95 -36.95 32.97
C GLY A 283 27.88 -38.01 33.56
N ALA A 284 29.20 -37.84 33.47
CA ALA A 284 30.17 -38.80 34.02
C ALA A 284 30.29 -38.68 35.55
N THR A 285 30.24 -37.47 36.09
CA THR A 285 30.15 -37.20 37.54
C THR A 285 28.95 -36.31 37.87
N TRP A 286 28.40 -36.49 39.08
CA TRP A 286 27.16 -35.84 39.52
C TRP A 286 27.30 -35.23 40.92
N LEU A 287 27.34 -33.91 40.97
CA LEU A 287 27.42 -33.10 42.19
C LEU A 287 26.01 -32.71 42.64
N ALA A 288 25.83 -32.42 43.93
CA ALA A 288 24.55 -31.93 44.44
C ALA A 288 24.30 -30.48 43.98
N VAL A 289 23.06 -30.18 43.58
CA VAL A 289 22.62 -28.79 43.45
C VAL A 289 22.42 -28.23 44.87
N PRO A 290 23.04 -27.08 45.24
CA PRO A 290 22.82 -26.43 46.52
C PRO A 290 21.33 -26.20 46.80
N ASP A 291 20.93 -26.36 48.08
CA ASP A 291 19.57 -26.18 48.59
C ASP A 291 18.45 -27.02 47.92
N ALA A 292 18.86 -28.00 47.10
CA ALA A 292 17.99 -28.95 46.40
C ALA A 292 18.32 -30.42 46.68
N GLN A 293 19.00 -30.72 47.79
CA GLN A 293 19.26 -32.09 48.25
C GLN A 293 18.01 -32.79 48.82
N GLU A 294 17.03 -32.01 49.30
CA GLU A 294 15.77 -32.51 49.87
C GLU A 294 14.57 -31.65 49.45
N ARG A 295 14.11 -31.79 48.20
CA ARG A 295 12.89 -31.15 47.70
C ARG A 295 11.70 -32.11 47.80
N GLN A 296 10.50 -31.58 48.01
CA GLN A 296 9.27 -32.39 47.87
C GLN A 296 9.15 -32.85 46.41
N PHE A 297 8.81 -34.12 46.19
CA PHE A 297 8.75 -34.68 44.82
C PHE A 297 7.84 -33.87 43.89
N ASN A 298 6.74 -33.33 44.43
CA ASN A 298 5.73 -32.56 43.73
C ASN A 298 6.04 -31.04 43.63
N SER A 299 7.18 -30.54 44.14
CA SER A 299 7.50 -29.11 43.98
C SER A 299 7.80 -28.72 42.53
N ARG A 300 8.25 -29.69 41.70
CA ARG A 300 8.36 -29.67 40.22
C ARG A 300 9.22 -28.56 39.57
N VAL A 301 9.57 -27.52 40.32
CA VAL A 301 10.42 -26.40 39.92
C VAL A 301 11.37 -26.07 41.07
N PHE A 302 12.60 -25.73 40.74
CA PHE A 302 13.61 -25.16 41.63
C PHE A 302 14.36 -24.07 40.87
N ILE A 303 14.53 -22.91 41.50
CA ILE A 303 15.37 -21.84 40.95
C ILE A 303 16.69 -21.92 41.70
N TRP A 304 17.76 -22.29 40.98
CA TRP A 304 19.11 -22.15 41.48
C TRP A 304 19.54 -20.71 41.26
N GLU A 305 19.18 -19.86 42.22
CA GLU A 305 19.47 -18.43 42.21
C GLU A 305 20.98 -18.17 42.19
N GLY A 306 21.42 -17.24 41.33
CA GLY A 306 22.79 -16.76 41.25
C GLY A 306 23.85 -17.87 41.24
N HIS A 307 23.70 -18.90 40.43
CA HIS A 307 24.71 -19.96 40.35
C HIS A 307 26.06 -19.39 39.93
N ARG A 308 27.13 -20.09 40.31
CA ARG A 308 28.53 -19.72 40.02
C ARG A 308 29.24 -20.89 39.36
N LEU A 309 28.64 -21.38 38.28
CA LEU A 309 29.17 -22.50 37.51
C LEU A 309 30.21 -21.95 36.53
N PRO A 310 31.43 -22.51 36.44
CA PRO A 310 32.41 -22.10 35.45
C PRO A 310 31.87 -22.21 34.02
N ALA A 311 32.38 -21.36 33.11
CA ALA A 311 32.06 -21.50 31.70
C ALA A 311 32.46 -22.90 31.17
N GLY A 312 31.57 -23.54 30.41
CA GLY A 312 31.76 -24.90 29.90
C GLY A 312 30.52 -25.41 29.16
N THR A 313 30.73 -26.33 28.22
CA THR A 313 29.71 -26.78 27.24
C THR A 313 29.13 -28.16 27.53
N ARG A 314 29.45 -28.74 28.71
CA ARG A 314 29.17 -30.14 29.06
C ARG A 314 28.31 -30.32 30.31
N TYR A 315 27.42 -29.36 30.57
CA TYR A 315 26.57 -29.41 31.75
C TYR A 315 25.34 -30.31 31.55
N ARG A 316 24.90 -30.97 32.62
CA ARG A 316 23.60 -31.68 32.70
C ARG A 316 23.00 -31.50 34.09
N VAL A 317 21.70 -31.67 34.23
CA VAL A 317 21.01 -31.81 35.52
C VAL A 317 20.30 -33.17 35.62
N ARG A 318 19.95 -33.59 36.83
CA ARG A 318 19.10 -34.76 37.06
C ARG A 318 18.30 -34.65 38.35
N VAL A 319 17.15 -35.32 38.38
CA VAL A 319 16.29 -35.47 39.55
C VAL A 319 16.29 -36.93 39.98
N VAL A 320 16.41 -37.20 41.28
CA VAL A 320 16.54 -38.57 41.84
C VAL A 320 15.63 -38.72 43.06
N SER A 321 14.80 -39.77 43.13
CA SER A 321 14.02 -40.08 44.35
C SER A 321 14.97 -40.47 45.50
N LEU A 322 14.70 -39.95 46.70
CA LEU A 322 15.51 -40.27 47.88
C LEU A 322 15.24 -41.66 48.43
N SER A 323 13.97 -42.11 48.43
CA SER A 323 13.65 -43.46 48.93
C SER A 323 13.79 -44.56 47.87
N SER A 324 13.92 -44.18 46.59
CA SER A 324 14.05 -45.13 45.48
C SER A 324 15.08 -44.60 44.46
N PRO A 325 16.40 -44.63 44.77
CA PRO A 325 17.41 -43.96 43.95
C PRO A 325 17.60 -44.50 42.52
N THR A 326 17.01 -45.65 42.20
CA THR A 326 16.89 -46.18 40.83
C THR A 326 15.82 -45.48 40.00
N VAL A 327 14.93 -44.72 40.64
CA VAL A 327 13.97 -43.81 40.01
C VAL A 327 14.63 -42.44 39.92
N TYR A 328 15.12 -42.12 38.73
CA TYR A 328 15.72 -40.84 38.39
C TYR A 328 15.50 -40.53 36.91
N ASP A 329 15.70 -39.27 36.54
CA ASP A 329 15.85 -38.86 35.16
C ASP A 329 16.83 -37.68 35.04
N SER A 330 17.45 -37.49 33.88
CA SER A 330 18.56 -36.56 33.63
C SER A 330 18.46 -35.87 32.28
N SER A 331 19.06 -34.68 32.14
CA SER A 331 19.12 -33.97 30.85
C SER A 331 19.58 -34.89 29.72
N ASP A 332 18.76 -34.95 28.66
CA ASP A 332 19.01 -35.77 27.47
C ASP A 332 20.36 -35.43 26.81
N ARG A 333 20.71 -34.13 26.78
CA ARG A 333 21.94 -33.63 26.13
C ARG A 333 22.69 -32.65 27.02
N ASP A 334 23.96 -32.41 26.64
CA ASP A 334 24.83 -31.43 27.29
C ASP A 334 24.33 -29.99 27.00
N PHE A 335 24.35 -29.11 27.99
CA PHE A 335 24.09 -27.67 27.87
C PHE A 335 25.31 -26.82 28.26
N THR A 336 25.27 -25.53 27.92
CA THR A 336 26.39 -24.59 28.06
C THR A 336 26.15 -23.56 29.15
N ILE A 337 27.18 -23.30 29.96
CA ILE A 337 27.30 -22.14 30.84
C ILE A 337 28.38 -21.21 30.28
N GLY A 338 28.19 -19.89 30.33
CA GLY A 338 29.24 -18.93 29.98
C GLY A 338 28.85 -17.45 30.16
N PRO A 339 29.80 -16.51 30.04
CA PRO A 339 29.54 -15.08 30.16
C PRO A 339 28.73 -14.57 28.97
N LEU A 340 27.60 -13.90 29.26
CA LEU A 340 26.62 -13.46 28.28
C LEU A 340 26.49 -11.93 28.25
N TYR A 341 26.51 -11.36 27.04
CA TYR A 341 26.47 -9.91 26.77
C TYR A 341 25.37 -9.54 25.78
N ILE A 342 24.96 -8.26 25.80
CA ILE A 342 23.83 -7.71 25.06
C ILE A 342 24.28 -6.94 23.81
N LEU A 343 23.77 -7.31 22.63
CA LEU A 343 23.80 -6.45 21.45
C LEU A 343 22.39 -5.98 21.10
N THR A 344 22.17 -4.67 21.15
CA THR A 344 20.91 -4.04 20.72
C THR A 344 21.06 -3.53 19.29
N VAL A 345 20.14 -3.90 18.39
CA VAL A 345 20.15 -3.50 16.97
C VAL A 345 18.88 -2.72 16.65
N GLN A 346 18.98 -1.51 16.08
CA GLN A 346 17.87 -0.56 15.92
C GLN A 346 17.90 0.20 14.57
N SER A 347 16.80 0.80 14.12
CA SER A 347 16.80 1.64 12.91
C SER A 347 16.12 3.00 13.07
N THR A 348 16.49 3.93 12.18
CA THR A 348 15.85 5.24 12.02
C THR A 348 15.58 5.51 10.54
N PRO A 349 14.31 5.52 10.06
CA PRO A 349 13.07 5.32 10.81
C PRO A 349 12.94 3.91 11.38
N ASN A 350 12.06 3.73 12.36
CA ASN A 350 11.85 2.45 13.03
C ASN A 350 11.23 1.41 12.07
N THR A 351 11.97 0.33 11.83
CA THR A 351 11.64 -0.80 10.95
C THR A 351 12.48 -2.02 11.37
N ASN A 352 12.22 -3.18 10.81
CA ASN A 352 12.98 -4.39 11.12
C ASN A 352 14.29 -4.42 10.29
N LEU A 353 15.43 -4.56 10.96
CA LEU A 353 16.74 -4.62 10.33
C LEU A 353 17.17 -6.04 10.03
N PHE A 354 17.63 -6.25 8.80
CA PHE A 354 18.32 -7.47 8.45
C PHE A 354 19.67 -7.60 9.20
N VAL A 355 19.89 -8.77 9.77
CA VAL A 355 21.13 -9.21 10.40
C VAL A 355 21.55 -10.49 9.68
N SER A 356 22.86 -10.69 9.53
CA SER A 356 23.47 -11.81 8.83
C SER A 356 24.57 -12.49 9.68
N GLY A 357 25.02 -13.68 9.26
CA GLY A 357 25.90 -14.53 10.06
C GLY A 357 25.14 -15.69 10.70
N THR A 358 25.50 -16.09 11.92
CA THR A 358 24.96 -17.32 12.55
C THR A 358 23.51 -17.24 13.02
N HIS A 359 22.88 -16.05 12.94
CA HIS A 359 21.46 -15.83 13.23
C HIS A 359 20.88 -14.82 12.23
N PRO A 360 20.64 -15.22 10.97
CA PRO A 360 20.11 -14.30 9.96
C PRO A 360 18.62 -14.04 10.19
N ASN A 361 18.22 -12.77 10.34
CA ASN A 361 16.87 -12.39 10.82
C ASN A 361 16.55 -10.91 10.50
N TYR A 362 15.27 -10.51 10.52
CA TYR A 362 14.80 -9.11 10.44
C TYR A 362 14.28 -8.61 11.80
N THR A 363 14.98 -7.69 12.47
CA THR A 363 14.72 -7.35 13.89
C THR A 363 14.92 -5.89 14.31
N ASN A 364 14.28 -5.51 15.41
CA ASN A 364 14.69 -4.38 16.27
C ASN A 364 14.73 -4.86 17.74
N TYR A 365 15.63 -5.80 18.05
CA TYR A 365 15.71 -6.51 19.34
C TYR A 365 17.14 -6.60 19.89
N THR A 366 17.20 -7.07 21.13
CA THR A 366 18.42 -7.35 21.89
C THR A 366 18.82 -8.82 21.78
N TYR A 367 20.00 -9.09 21.23
CA TYR A 367 20.65 -10.40 21.24
C TYR A 367 21.42 -10.62 22.54
N THR A 368 21.48 -11.88 22.98
CA THR A 368 22.39 -12.32 24.05
C THR A 368 23.46 -13.23 23.45
N MET A 369 24.74 -12.87 23.60
CA MET A 369 25.87 -13.54 22.95
C MET A 369 26.96 -13.90 23.97
N LEU A 370 27.64 -15.02 23.74
CA LEU A 370 28.88 -15.36 24.44
C LEU A 370 30.01 -14.39 24.06
N LEU A 371 30.93 -14.16 24.99
CA LEU A 371 32.17 -13.41 24.76
C LEU A 371 32.92 -13.91 23.50
N ASP A 372 33.51 -12.98 22.76
CA ASP A 372 34.32 -13.17 21.55
C ASP A 372 33.61 -13.88 20.38
N ARG A 373 32.27 -13.96 20.38
CA ARG A 373 31.48 -14.37 19.21
C ARG A 373 31.27 -13.21 18.24
N SER A 374 31.35 -13.51 16.95
CA SER A 374 31.19 -12.52 15.86
C SER A 374 29.93 -12.78 15.02
N ILE A 375 29.28 -11.70 14.56
CA ILE A 375 28.17 -11.68 13.59
C ILE A 375 28.32 -10.49 12.63
N GLN A 376 27.52 -10.42 11.57
CA GLN A 376 27.57 -9.35 10.57
C GLN A 376 26.18 -8.72 10.41
N LEU A 377 25.95 -7.49 10.82
CA LEU A 377 24.68 -6.79 10.57
C LEU A 377 24.65 -6.32 9.10
N THR A 378 23.48 -6.29 8.45
CA THR A 378 23.37 -5.83 7.05
C THR A 378 22.12 -4.99 6.86
N ALA A 379 22.28 -3.69 6.66
CA ALA A 379 21.18 -2.74 6.56
C ALA A 379 20.24 -3.09 5.38
N PRO A 380 18.93 -3.30 5.63
CA PRO A 380 17.96 -3.60 4.58
C PRO A 380 17.76 -2.45 3.60
N VAL A 381 17.29 -2.76 2.39
CA VAL A 381 16.77 -1.75 1.47
C VAL A 381 15.36 -1.36 1.92
N LEU A 382 15.08 -0.06 2.02
CA LEU A 382 13.79 0.48 2.43
C LEU A 382 13.16 1.26 1.26
N SER A 383 11.91 0.97 0.92
CA SER A 383 11.21 1.70 -0.13
C SER A 383 11.07 3.18 0.24
N GLY A 384 11.50 4.07 -0.64
CA GLY A 384 11.51 5.51 -0.39
C GLY A 384 12.61 6.00 0.59
N TYR A 385 13.63 5.19 0.89
CA TYR A 385 14.75 5.58 1.75
C TYR A 385 16.10 4.99 1.29
N ASN A 386 17.15 5.80 1.30
CA ASN A 386 18.53 5.37 1.11
C ASN A 386 19.20 5.13 2.47
N PHE A 387 19.96 4.05 2.59
CA PHE A 387 20.81 3.82 3.77
C PHE A 387 21.91 4.89 3.84
N SER A 388 22.17 5.40 5.06
CA SER A 388 23.15 6.45 5.33
C SER A 388 24.38 5.90 6.05
N ARG A 389 24.20 5.29 7.23
CA ARG A 389 25.30 4.76 8.06
C ARG A 389 24.78 3.85 9.18
N TRP A 390 25.70 3.08 9.77
CA TRP A 390 25.54 2.53 11.12
C TRP A 390 26.10 3.50 12.16
N ALA A 391 25.37 3.73 13.25
CA ALA A 391 25.74 4.57 14.39
C ALA A 391 25.79 3.77 15.70
N GLY A 392 26.65 4.15 16.64
CA GLY A 392 26.69 3.58 17.99
C GLY A 392 25.72 4.28 18.95
N ALA A 393 25.63 3.78 20.18
CA ALA A 393 24.77 4.33 21.25
C ALA A 393 24.94 5.85 21.50
N ASN A 394 26.11 6.41 21.16
CA ASN A 394 26.44 7.83 21.34
C ASN A 394 26.31 8.65 20.04
N GLY A 395 25.66 8.11 18.98
CA GLY A 395 25.51 8.75 17.67
C GLY A 395 26.78 8.78 16.79
N ASN A 396 27.88 8.19 17.26
CA ASN A 396 29.13 8.09 16.53
C ASN A 396 29.02 7.08 15.36
N THR A 397 29.51 7.43 14.18
CA THR A 397 29.51 6.50 13.03
C THR A 397 30.35 5.26 13.34
N LEU A 398 29.81 4.08 13.04
CA LEU A 398 30.50 2.79 13.07
C LEU A 398 31.02 2.44 11.66
N THR A 399 30.19 2.57 10.64
CA THR A 399 30.56 2.39 9.22
C THR A 399 29.53 3.02 8.28
N TYR A 400 29.94 3.33 7.04
CA TYR A 400 29.07 3.73 5.93
C TYR A 400 28.76 2.56 4.97
N SER A 401 29.35 1.38 5.18
CA SER A 401 28.92 0.17 4.49
C SER A 401 27.51 -0.22 4.96
N SER A 402 26.70 -0.79 4.08
CA SER A 402 25.45 -1.44 4.49
C SER A 402 25.73 -2.59 5.46
N THR A 403 26.90 -3.23 5.38
CA THR A 403 27.34 -4.29 6.29
C THR A 403 28.17 -3.75 7.48
N LEU A 404 28.01 -4.37 8.66
CA LEU A 404 28.79 -4.10 9.87
C LEU A 404 29.18 -5.42 10.56
N ASP A 405 30.46 -5.78 10.47
CA ASP A 405 31.02 -6.88 11.26
C ASP A 405 31.16 -6.48 12.74
N PHE A 406 30.61 -7.29 13.62
CA PHE A 406 30.61 -7.07 15.07
C PHE A 406 31.17 -8.29 15.81
N THR A 407 32.09 -8.06 16.75
CA THR A 407 32.56 -9.07 17.71
C THR A 407 32.17 -8.67 19.13
N CYS A 408 31.59 -9.61 19.87
CA CYS A 408 31.00 -9.38 21.18
C CYS A 408 32.06 -9.31 22.28
N GLN A 409 32.45 -8.09 22.67
CA GLN A 409 33.41 -7.82 23.75
C GLN A 409 32.77 -7.12 24.97
N GLY A 410 31.44 -7.06 25.01
CA GLY A 410 30.67 -6.27 25.96
C GLY A 410 29.34 -5.81 25.37
N ASN A 411 28.50 -5.17 26.20
CA ASN A 411 27.20 -4.68 25.74
C ASN A 411 27.37 -3.54 24.72
N LYS A 412 26.67 -3.58 23.58
CA LYS A 412 26.69 -2.51 22.56
C LYS A 412 25.31 -2.24 21.95
N THR A 413 25.17 -1.07 21.33
CA THR A 413 24.05 -0.72 20.43
C THR A 413 24.60 -0.38 19.05
N ALA A 414 23.93 -0.82 18.00
CA ALA A 414 24.16 -0.43 16.61
C ALA A 414 22.85 -0.02 15.94
N THR A 415 22.81 1.20 15.40
CA THR A 415 21.61 1.80 14.79
C THR A 415 21.84 2.07 13.31
N ALA A 416 21.03 1.51 12.41
CA ALA A 416 21.07 1.84 10.99
C ALA A 416 20.21 3.09 10.69
N GLU A 417 20.84 4.13 10.18
CA GLU A 417 20.21 5.39 9.83
C GLU A 417 19.94 5.48 8.32
N TYR A 418 18.80 6.05 7.95
CA TYR A 418 18.36 6.22 6.56
C TYR A 418 17.96 7.67 6.28
N VAL A 419 18.00 8.06 5.01
CA VAL A 419 17.54 9.36 4.49
C VAL A 419 16.56 9.14 3.34
N GLN A 420 15.50 9.93 3.26
CA GLN A 420 14.62 9.89 2.08
C GLN A 420 15.36 10.46 0.84
N PRO A 421 15.06 9.98 -0.38
CA PRO A 421 15.47 10.64 -1.61
C PRO A 421 14.99 12.11 -1.65
N VAL A 422 15.76 12.96 -2.31
CA VAL A 422 15.31 14.32 -2.64
C VAL A 422 14.10 14.21 -3.58
N GLY A 423 12.99 14.83 -3.23
CA GLY A 423 11.75 14.80 -4.02
C GLY A 423 10.92 13.54 -3.85
N SER A 424 10.76 13.00 -2.63
CA SER A 424 9.91 11.83 -2.36
C SER A 424 8.82 12.03 -1.30
N ARG A 425 8.67 13.22 -0.70
CA ARG A 425 7.72 13.48 0.39
C ARG A 425 6.62 14.46 -0.01
N HIS A 426 5.39 14.15 0.39
CA HIS A 426 4.23 15.02 0.23
C HIS A 426 4.06 15.94 1.44
N TYR A 427 3.61 17.16 1.18
CA TYR A 427 3.34 18.19 2.17
C TYR A 427 1.94 18.78 2.00
N TYR A 428 1.40 19.29 3.10
CA TYR A 428 0.06 19.87 3.16
C TYR A 428 0.13 21.32 3.67
N VAL A 429 -0.55 22.22 2.97
CA VAL A 429 -0.66 23.64 3.27
C VAL A 429 -2.14 24.01 3.33
N ASN A 430 -2.51 24.83 4.31
CA ASN A 430 -3.83 25.44 4.46
C ASN A 430 -3.68 26.83 5.07
N ASP A 431 -4.63 27.74 4.85
CA ASP A 431 -4.66 29.02 5.58
C ASP A 431 -5.22 28.82 7.02
N GLU A 432 -5.48 29.90 7.77
CA GLU A 432 -6.02 29.79 9.13
C GLU A 432 -7.48 29.30 9.23
N ILE A 433 -8.17 29.12 8.11
CA ILE A 433 -9.56 28.65 8.03
C ILE A 433 -9.55 27.12 7.86
N PRO A 434 -10.32 26.36 8.65
CA PRO A 434 -10.45 24.92 8.44
C PRO A 434 -11.25 24.64 7.16
N GLU A 435 -10.72 23.79 6.30
CA GLU A 435 -11.33 23.35 5.04
C GLU A 435 -11.66 21.85 5.10
N ASP A 436 -12.50 21.35 4.19
CA ASP A 436 -12.87 19.93 4.20
C ASP A 436 -11.64 19.03 4.00
N GLY A 437 -11.34 18.23 5.04
CA GLY A 437 -10.15 17.38 5.13
C GLY A 437 -8.91 18.06 5.72
N PHE A 438 -8.86 19.39 5.89
CA PHE A 438 -7.71 20.15 6.38
C PHE A 438 -7.99 20.87 7.71
N ALA A 439 -7.08 20.71 8.68
CA ALA A 439 -7.05 21.53 9.88
C ALA A 439 -6.49 22.93 9.58
N PRO A 440 -6.70 23.94 10.46
CA PRO A 440 -6.10 25.25 10.31
C PRO A 440 -4.57 25.21 10.20
N GLY A 441 -4.03 25.95 9.23
CA GLY A 441 -2.61 26.07 8.94
C GLY A 441 -1.81 26.77 10.04
N SER A 442 -0.59 26.29 10.26
CA SER A 442 0.39 26.98 11.09
C SER A 442 1.80 26.62 10.68
N ASP A 443 2.68 27.59 10.53
CA ASP A 443 4.11 27.33 10.21
C ASP A 443 4.87 26.65 11.36
N SER A 444 4.25 26.54 12.53
CA SER A 444 4.72 25.72 13.66
C SER A 444 4.44 24.22 13.49
N ASN A 445 3.56 23.84 12.56
CA ASN A 445 3.29 22.45 12.23
C ASN A 445 4.46 21.81 11.46
N ASP A 446 4.34 20.53 11.15
CA ASP A 446 5.30 19.80 10.32
C ASP A 446 4.93 19.79 8.84
N GLY A 447 3.64 19.92 8.50
CA GLY A 447 3.14 19.83 7.14
C GLY A 447 3.05 18.40 6.60
N PHE A 448 3.25 17.36 7.42
CA PHE A 448 3.28 15.96 6.96
C PHE A 448 1.89 15.32 6.83
N SER A 449 0.83 15.99 7.28
CA SER A 449 -0.55 15.53 7.16
C SER A 449 -1.50 16.73 7.08
N PRO A 450 -2.71 16.59 6.49
CA PRO A 450 -3.67 17.68 6.43
C PRO A 450 -4.29 18.00 7.80
N LEU A 451 -4.06 17.17 8.83
CA LEU A 451 -4.38 17.48 10.23
C LEU A 451 -3.34 18.40 10.90
N ARG A 452 -2.18 18.60 10.28
CA ARG A 452 -1.10 19.49 10.74
C ARG A 452 -0.45 20.20 9.54
N PRO A 453 -1.21 20.97 8.73
CA PRO A 453 -0.67 21.62 7.55
C PRO A 453 0.18 22.84 7.94
N LEU A 454 1.17 23.17 7.11
CA LEU A 454 1.86 24.46 7.20
C LEU A 454 0.91 25.58 6.74
N ARG A 455 1.23 26.84 7.08
CA ARG A 455 0.39 27.98 6.67
C ARG A 455 0.79 28.51 5.30
N HIS A 456 2.09 28.61 5.04
CA HIS A 456 2.61 29.19 3.80
C HIS A 456 3.29 28.15 2.91
N ILE A 457 3.11 28.26 1.59
CA ILE A 457 3.73 27.42 0.58
C ILE A 457 5.26 27.65 0.57
N GLN A 458 5.70 28.91 0.72
CA GLN A 458 7.12 29.23 0.83
C GLN A 458 7.77 28.55 2.03
N GLN A 459 7.05 28.40 3.16
CA GLN A 459 7.58 27.77 4.37
C GLN A 459 7.90 26.28 4.16
N VAL A 460 7.15 25.57 3.29
CA VAL A 460 7.49 24.21 2.85
C VAL A 460 8.85 24.22 2.14
N CYS A 461 9.00 25.14 1.17
CA CYS A 461 10.18 25.26 0.32
C CYS A 461 11.43 25.69 1.10
N ASP A 462 11.27 26.54 2.11
CA ASP A 462 12.36 27.03 2.94
C ASP A 462 12.83 25.97 3.94
N ARG A 463 11.91 25.14 4.47
CA ARG A 463 12.21 24.18 5.53
C ARG A 463 12.71 22.83 5.03
N TYR A 464 12.25 22.37 3.87
CA TYR A 464 12.44 20.98 3.43
C TYR A 464 13.13 20.85 2.07
N ALA A 465 13.94 19.80 1.92
CA ALA A 465 14.68 19.49 0.69
C ALA A 465 14.10 18.27 -0.05
N ASP A 466 13.30 17.45 0.61
CA ASP A 466 12.72 16.20 0.14
C ASP A 466 11.31 16.34 -0.49
N VAL A 467 10.88 17.57 -0.78
CA VAL A 467 9.55 17.91 -1.32
C VAL A 467 9.32 17.34 -2.73
N ALA A 468 8.32 16.46 -2.85
CA ALA A 468 7.78 15.97 -4.12
C ALA A 468 6.54 16.78 -4.52
N THR A 469 5.51 16.76 -3.67
CA THR A 469 4.22 17.45 -3.90
C THR A 469 3.88 18.33 -2.70
N ILE A 470 3.37 19.52 -2.98
CA ILE A 470 2.71 20.38 -2.01
C ILE A 470 1.21 20.39 -2.37
N TYR A 471 0.40 19.75 -1.54
CA TYR A 471 -1.06 19.86 -1.60
C TYR A 471 -1.49 21.12 -0.86
N VAL A 472 -2.22 21.99 -1.55
CA VAL A 472 -2.71 23.27 -1.04
C VAL A 472 -4.23 23.22 -1.06
N SER A 473 -4.86 23.49 0.07
CA SER A 473 -6.33 23.54 0.19
C SER A 473 -6.95 24.69 -0.61
N ALA A 474 -8.28 24.76 -0.61
CA ALA A 474 -8.98 25.99 -0.97
C ALA A 474 -8.56 27.14 -0.04
N GLY A 475 -8.53 28.37 -0.55
CA GLY A 475 -8.09 29.54 0.21
C GLY A 475 -7.36 30.58 -0.63
N VAL A 476 -6.99 31.71 0.00
CA VAL A 476 -6.24 32.81 -0.62
C VAL A 476 -4.87 32.95 0.04
N PHE A 477 -3.85 32.48 -0.67
CA PHE A 477 -2.44 32.48 -0.26
C PHE A 477 -1.76 33.75 -0.80
N GLU A 478 -1.69 34.79 0.04
CA GLU A 478 -1.02 36.06 -0.29
C GLU A 478 0.52 35.90 -0.26
N GLU A 479 1.10 35.27 -1.28
CA GLU A 479 2.51 34.91 -1.35
C GLU A 479 3.19 35.27 -2.68
N ASN A 480 4.49 35.59 -2.62
CA ASN A 480 5.36 35.80 -3.78
C ASN A 480 6.48 34.73 -3.80
N LEU A 481 6.17 33.52 -4.29
CA LEU A 481 7.00 32.34 -4.12
C LEU A 481 8.37 32.44 -4.83
N GLN A 482 9.42 32.05 -4.12
CA GLN A 482 10.82 32.06 -4.57
C GLN A 482 11.44 30.67 -4.41
N ILE A 483 11.29 29.82 -5.42
CA ILE A 483 11.72 28.42 -5.34
C ILE A 483 13.15 28.28 -5.86
N SER A 484 14.11 28.45 -4.95
CA SER A 484 15.57 28.46 -5.22
C SER A 484 16.30 27.16 -4.87
N ARG A 485 15.63 26.20 -4.23
CA ARG A 485 16.17 24.84 -3.98
C ARG A 485 16.01 23.94 -5.21
N ASN A 486 16.90 22.95 -5.34
CA ASN A 486 16.82 21.96 -6.42
C ASN A 486 15.94 20.76 -6.04
N TYR A 487 14.64 20.89 -6.31
CA TYR A 487 13.73 19.76 -6.38
C TYR A 487 13.78 19.16 -7.80
N PRO A 488 13.93 17.83 -7.96
CA PRO A 488 14.04 17.22 -9.28
C PRO A 488 12.74 17.34 -10.08
N ASN A 489 11.60 17.08 -9.45
CA ASN A 489 10.25 17.29 -9.98
C ASN A 489 9.38 17.80 -8.84
N LEU A 490 9.09 19.10 -8.81
CA LEU A 490 8.16 19.69 -7.85
C LEU A 490 6.74 19.69 -8.44
N VAL A 491 5.76 19.28 -7.65
CA VAL A 491 4.33 19.46 -7.94
C VAL A 491 3.73 20.38 -6.88
N ILE A 492 2.96 21.38 -7.29
CA ILE A 492 2.08 22.17 -6.42
C ILE A 492 0.67 21.97 -6.94
N GLU A 493 -0.20 21.41 -6.08
CA GLU A 493 -1.53 20.93 -6.43
C GLU A 493 -2.55 21.58 -5.51
N GLY A 494 -3.43 22.40 -6.09
CA GLY A 494 -4.53 23.07 -5.42
C GLY A 494 -5.82 22.24 -5.41
N ALA A 495 -6.89 22.83 -4.90
CA ALA A 495 -8.21 22.24 -4.78
C ALA A 495 -9.05 22.25 -6.08
N TYR A 496 -8.51 22.76 -7.20
CA TYR A 496 -9.20 22.89 -8.50
C TYR A 496 -10.42 23.83 -8.50
N GLY A 497 -10.85 24.24 -9.70
CA GLY A 497 -12.05 25.08 -9.93
C GLY A 497 -11.98 26.47 -9.29
N GLY A 498 -10.91 27.23 -9.53
CA GLY A 498 -10.72 28.58 -8.96
C GLY A 498 -10.46 28.67 -7.45
N ARG A 499 -10.51 27.55 -6.71
CA ARG A 499 -10.58 27.58 -5.23
C ARG A 499 -9.27 27.82 -4.49
N THR A 500 -8.12 27.56 -5.11
CA THR A 500 -6.80 27.77 -4.50
C THR A 500 -6.07 28.90 -5.20
N ILE A 501 -6.02 30.06 -4.54
CA ILE A 501 -5.55 31.30 -5.15
C ILE A 501 -4.19 31.69 -4.57
N ILE A 502 -3.16 31.80 -5.41
CA ILE A 502 -1.88 32.43 -5.09
C ILE A 502 -1.95 33.90 -5.55
N ASP A 503 -2.12 34.81 -4.59
CA ASP A 503 -2.35 36.23 -4.83
C ASP A 503 -1.04 37.03 -4.69
N GLY A 504 -0.53 37.56 -5.80
CA GLY A 504 0.70 38.36 -5.84
C GLY A 504 0.55 39.78 -5.30
N LYS A 505 -0.68 40.19 -4.92
CA LYS A 505 -1.04 41.46 -4.26
C LYS A 505 -0.56 42.74 -4.97
N SER A 506 -0.25 42.65 -6.26
CA SER A 506 0.34 43.69 -7.11
C SER A 506 1.69 44.22 -6.63
N VAL A 507 2.36 43.52 -5.70
CA VAL A 507 3.68 43.92 -5.14
C VAL A 507 4.84 43.09 -5.67
N GLY A 508 4.56 41.92 -6.26
CA GLY A 508 5.58 41.03 -6.79
C GLY A 508 4.99 39.92 -7.66
N ARG A 509 5.86 39.05 -8.14
CA ARG A 509 5.50 37.87 -8.94
C ARG A 509 4.91 36.77 -8.05
N CYS A 510 3.86 36.08 -8.51
CA CYS A 510 3.27 34.95 -7.77
C CYS A 510 4.27 33.79 -7.62
N LEU A 511 5.02 33.45 -8.68
CA LEU A 511 6.01 32.36 -8.67
C LEU A 511 7.29 32.69 -9.47
N THR A 512 8.44 32.60 -8.81
CA THR A 512 9.77 32.67 -9.43
C THR A 512 10.51 31.35 -9.25
N LEU A 513 10.92 30.73 -10.35
CA LEU A 513 11.67 29.46 -10.34
C LEU A 513 13.17 29.72 -10.54
N ALA A 514 13.97 29.42 -9.51
CA ALA A 514 15.41 29.69 -9.44
C ALA A 514 16.28 28.49 -9.00
N GLY A 515 15.68 27.31 -8.72
CA GLY A 515 16.43 26.09 -8.34
C GLY A 515 16.05 24.73 -8.96
N VAL A 516 14.83 24.53 -9.50
CA VAL A 516 14.16 23.20 -9.62
C VAL A 516 14.25 22.47 -10.96
N GLY A 517 14.65 21.20 -11.03
CA GLY A 517 14.73 20.42 -12.28
C GLY A 517 13.48 20.50 -13.19
N SER A 518 12.29 20.34 -12.62
CA SER A 518 11.00 20.65 -13.26
C SER A 518 9.96 21.10 -12.22
N CYS A 519 8.95 21.86 -12.66
CA CYS A 519 7.83 22.29 -11.82
C CYS A 519 6.49 22.07 -12.52
N THR A 520 5.53 21.45 -11.82
CA THR A 520 4.15 21.22 -12.26
C THR A 520 3.19 21.97 -11.34
N LEU A 521 2.30 22.76 -11.91
CA LEU A 521 1.21 23.46 -11.23
C LEU A 521 -0.12 22.82 -11.65
N ARG A 522 -0.98 22.50 -10.68
CA ARG A 522 -2.30 21.89 -10.93
C ARG A 522 -3.40 22.51 -10.08
N GLY A 523 -4.55 22.82 -10.65
CA GLY A 523 -5.71 23.25 -9.85
C GLY A 523 -5.51 24.58 -9.11
N LEU A 524 -4.65 25.48 -9.63
CA LEU A 524 -4.24 26.74 -8.99
C LEU A 524 -4.67 27.96 -9.81
N THR A 525 -5.13 28.99 -9.13
CA THR A 525 -5.33 30.34 -9.67
C THR A 525 -4.15 31.24 -9.25
N LEU A 526 -3.44 31.83 -10.21
CA LEU A 526 -2.34 32.77 -9.97
C LEU A 526 -2.76 34.15 -10.45
N ARG A 527 -2.92 35.10 -9.51
CA ARG A 527 -3.46 36.43 -9.81
C ARG A 527 -2.75 37.59 -9.16
N ASN A 528 -2.99 38.79 -9.69
CA ASN A 528 -2.42 40.06 -9.20
C ASN A 528 -0.88 40.05 -9.11
N GLY A 529 -0.21 39.23 -9.89
CA GLY A 529 1.24 39.23 -10.02
C GLY A 529 1.70 40.50 -10.74
N SER A 530 2.74 41.17 -10.24
CA SER A 530 3.28 42.40 -10.79
C SER A 530 4.81 42.35 -10.84
N ALA A 531 5.38 42.42 -12.04
CA ALA A 531 6.82 42.26 -12.23
C ALA A 531 7.40 43.00 -13.46
N ASP A 532 8.70 42.80 -13.69
CA ASP A 532 9.40 43.23 -14.91
C ASP A 532 9.11 42.32 -16.10
N THR A 533 9.09 41.01 -15.87
CA THR A 533 8.85 39.96 -16.86
C THR A 533 8.13 38.78 -16.21
N GLY A 534 7.11 38.20 -16.84
CA GLY A 534 6.34 37.11 -16.22
C GLY A 534 5.63 37.58 -14.97
N GLY A 535 4.56 38.37 -15.09
CA GLY A 535 3.87 39.00 -13.95
C GLY A 535 3.39 37.96 -12.93
N ALA A 536 2.81 36.86 -13.40
CA ALA A 536 2.47 35.70 -12.56
C ALA A 536 3.67 34.76 -12.37
N ILE A 537 4.28 34.32 -13.48
CA ILE A 537 5.32 33.28 -13.48
C ILE A 537 6.48 33.64 -14.41
N ARG A 538 7.71 33.43 -13.92
CA ARG A 538 8.95 33.55 -14.70
C ARG A 538 9.79 32.30 -14.51
N SER A 539 10.12 31.63 -15.62
CA SER A 539 11.16 30.60 -15.67
C SER A 539 12.21 30.93 -16.74
N SER A 540 13.50 30.76 -16.40
CA SER A 540 14.61 30.93 -17.35
C SER A 540 15.67 29.83 -17.25
N THR A 541 15.37 28.77 -16.50
CA THR A 541 16.29 27.66 -16.20
C THR A 541 15.60 26.29 -16.13
N TYR A 542 14.26 26.24 -16.01
CA TYR A 542 13.53 25.02 -15.68
C TYR A 542 12.25 24.84 -16.49
N THR A 543 11.90 23.58 -16.78
CA THR A 543 10.66 23.24 -17.48
C THR A 543 9.45 23.44 -16.57
N LEU A 544 8.44 24.11 -17.09
CA LEU A 544 7.20 24.46 -16.39
C LEU A 544 6.00 23.74 -17.04
N GLN A 545 5.14 23.14 -16.23
CA GLN A 545 3.90 22.49 -16.64
C GLN A 545 2.73 23.09 -15.87
N LEU A 546 1.66 23.50 -16.58
CA LEU A 546 0.38 23.94 -16.02
C LEU A 546 -0.72 23.00 -16.52
N SER A 547 -1.58 22.53 -15.62
CA SER A 547 -2.78 21.76 -15.96
C SER A 547 -3.95 22.15 -15.06
N ARG A 548 -5.12 22.52 -15.61
CA ARG A 548 -6.27 23.01 -14.79
C ARG A 548 -5.88 24.20 -13.92
N CYS A 549 -5.18 25.17 -14.52
CA CYS A 549 -4.74 26.39 -13.86
C CYS A 549 -5.40 27.63 -14.46
N GLU A 550 -5.59 28.64 -13.63
CA GLU A 550 -6.00 29.99 -14.04
C GLU A 550 -4.83 30.94 -13.81
N VAL A 551 -4.45 31.74 -14.81
CA VAL A 551 -3.41 32.76 -14.68
C VAL A 551 -3.99 34.10 -15.10
N ILE A 552 -4.50 34.86 -14.13
CA ILE A 552 -5.45 35.94 -14.37
C ILE A 552 -5.06 37.29 -13.75
N SER A 553 -5.39 38.40 -14.40
CA SER A 553 -5.14 39.77 -13.86
C SER A 553 -3.67 40.08 -13.50
N ASN A 554 -2.70 39.49 -14.19
CA ASN A 554 -1.27 39.71 -13.91
C ASN A 554 -0.67 40.75 -14.87
N THR A 555 0.31 41.52 -14.39
CA THR A 555 0.93 42.63 -15.14
C THR A 555 2.46 42.49 -15.16
N ALA A 556 3.06 42.70 -16.34
CA ALA A 556 4.50 42.83 -16.50
C ALA A 556 4.89 44.11 -17.24
N THR A 557 5.95 44.78 -16.81
CA THR A 557 6.37 46.06 -17.43
C THR A 557 7.20 45.89 -18.72
N ASN A 558 7.69 44.69 -19.05
CA ASN A 558 8.40 44.41 -20.31
C ASN A 558 7.75 43.31 -21.16
N SER A 559 7.56 42.09 -20.63
CA SER A 559 6.96 40.98 -21.39
C SER A 559 6.42 39.84 -20.52
N GLY A 560 5.48 39.05 -21.04
CA GLY A 560 4.84 37.96 -20.30
C GLY A 560 4.00 38.49 -19.16
N GLY A 561 2.81 39.05 -19.43
CA GLY A 561 1.94 39.59 -18.37
C GLY A 561 1.54 38.50 -17.38
N ALA A 562 1.10 37.34 -17.89
CA ALA A 562 0.98 36.11 -17.12
C ALA A 562 2.34 35.38 -17.01
N ILE A 563 2.86 34.84 -18.12
CA ILE A 563 3.99 33.91 -18.11
C ILE A 563 5.15 34.40 -19.00
N TYR A 564 6.37 34.38 -18.48
CA TYR A 564 7.60 34.49 -19.26
C TYR A 564 8.42 33.20 -19.18
N VAL A 565 8.80 32.66 -20.34
CA VAL A 565 9.74 31.52 -20.44
C VAL A 565 10.90 31.80 -21.39
N GLY A 566 12.13 31.73 -20.87
CA GLY A 566 13.35 31.96 -21.64
C GLY A 566 14.29 30.75 -21.66
N SER A 567 14.57 30.21 -22.85
CA SER A 567 15.45 29.05 -23.08
C SER A 567 15.00 27.75 -22.37
N VAL A 568 13.71 27.58 -22.11
CA VAL A 568 13.14 26.47 -21.32
C VAL A 568 11.76 26.04 -21.83
N GLY A 569 11.36 24.81 -21.53
CA GLY A 569 10.05 24.29 -21.95
C GLY A 569 8.88 24.84 -21.12
N LEU A 570 7.77 25.12 -21.80
CA LEU A 570 6.46 25.37 -21.21
C LEU A 570 5.43 24.39 -21.79
N ASN A 571 4.67 23.74 -20.93
CA ASN A 571 3.46 23.00 -21.33
C ASN A 571 2.26 23.58 -20.56
N VAL A 572 1.20 23.94 -21.28
CA VAL A 572 -0.06 24.43 -20.73
C VAL A 572 -1.18 23.55 -21.29
N SER A 573 -1.97 22.99 -20.38
CA SER A 573 -3.08 22.06 -20.68
C SER A 573 -4.30 22.46 -19.87
N ASN A 574 -5.51 22.39 -20.43
CA ASN A 574 -6.77 22.56 -19.68
C ASN A 574 -6.76 23.83 -18.79
N SER A 575 -6.22 24.94 -19.27
CA SER A 575 -5.92 26.11 -18.44
C SER A 575 -6.39 27.41 -19.08
N THR A 576 -6.72 28.38 -18.23
CA THR A 576 -7.21 29.70 -18.63
C THR A 576 -6.16 30.77 -18.33
N ILE A 577 -5.80 31.58 -19.32
CA ILE A 577 -4.88 32.71 -19.17
C ILE A 577 -5.62 33.97 -19.59
N ALA A 578 -6.05 34.79 -18.62
CA ALA A 578 -7.05 35.83 -18.85
C ALA A 578 -6.71 37.22 -18.28
N GLY A 579 -7.05 38.28 -19.01
CA GLY A 579 -6.96 39.65 -18.50
C GLY A 579 -5.56 40.11 -18.08
N ASN A 580 -4.50 39.49 -18.62
CA ASN A 580 -3.12 39.85 -18.28
C ASN A 580 -2.61 40.99 -19.18
N SER A 581 -1.63 41.76 -18.70
CA SER A 581 -1.10 42.92 -19.43
C SER A 581 0.43 42.98 -19.45
N ALA A 582 1.01 43.22 -20.64
CA ALA A 582 2.42 43.53 -20.82
C ALA A 582 2.67 44.25 -22.15
N PRO A 583 3.86 44.81 -22.43
CA PRO A 583 4.17 45.26 -23.78
C PRO A 583 4.22 44.13 -24.83
N VAL A 584 4.83 42.99 -24.50
CA VAL A 584 5.03 41.86 -25.43
C VAL A 584 4.53 40.56 -24.80
N GLY A 585 3.67 39.81 -25.48
CA GLY A 585 3.16 38.53 -24.98
C GLY A 585 2.36 38.72 -23.69
N ALA A 586 1.20 39.38 -23.74
CA ALA A 586 0.49 39.76 -22.52
C ALA A 586 -0.02 38.54 -21.73
N GLY A 587 -0.50 37.49 -22.40
CA GLY A 587 -0.58 36.16 -21.82
C GLY A 587 0.82 35.54 -21.65
N ILE A 588 1.43 35.09 -22.75
CA ILE A 588 2.72 34.36 -22.75
C ILE A 588 3.78 35.05 -23.62
N ASP A 589 4.99 35.24 -23.09
CA ASP A 589 6.19 35.56 -23.89
C ASP A 589 7.23 34.43 -23.82
N ALA A 590 7.60 33.90 -24.98
CA ALA A 590 8.46 32.74 -25.16
C ALA A 590 9.71 33.09 -25.98
N TYR A 591 10.87 33.13 -25.32
CA TYR A 591 12.14 33.54 -25.91
C TYR A 591 13.14 32.37 -26.00
N ASN A 592 13.41 31.89 -27.21
CA ASN A 592 14.19 30.66 -27.48
C ASN A 592 13.66 29.41 -26.75
N SER A 593 12.35 29.29 -26.62
CA SER A 593 11.66 28.31 -25.77
C SER A 593 10.73 27.41 -26.59
N PRO A 594 10.67 26.09 -26.34
CA PRO A 594 9.57 25.27 -26.81
C PRO A 594 8.33 25.46 -25.92
N VAL A 595 7.18 25.72 -26.53
CA VAL A 595 5.90 25.95 -25.86
C VAL A 595 4.83 25.05 -26.49
N PHE A 596 4.08 24.35 -25.63
CA PHE A 596 2.91 23.57 -26.01
C PHE A 596 1.71 24.14 -25.28
N LEU A 597 0.73 24.64 -26.02
CA LEU A 597 -0.58 25.04 -25.53
C LEU A 597 -1.59 24.02 -26.05
N THR A 598 -2.33 23.40 -25.14
CA THR A 598 -3.28 22.32 -25.44
C THR A 598 -4.59 22.54 -24.70
N ASN A 599 -5.74 22.42 -25.37
CA ASN A 599 -7.06 22.34 -24.73
C ASN A 599 -7.26 23.47 -23.71
N SER A 600 -6.92 24.71 -24.11
CA SER A 600 -6.70 25.84 -23.20
C SER A 600 -7.26 27.15 -23.78
N LEU A 601 -7.75 28.01 -22.89
CA LEU A 601 -8.38 29.29 -23.21
C LEU A 601 -7.40 30.45 -22.90
N LEU A 602 -7.15 31.32 -23.88
CA LEU A 602 -6.38 32.54 -23.68
C LEU A 602 -7.25 33.73 -24.13
N HIS A 603 -7.72 34.56 -23.19
CA HIS A 603 -8.67 35.63 -23.53
C HIS A 603 -8.48 36.95 -22.80
N GLY A 604 -8.96 38.05 -23.39
CA GLY A 604 -8.92 39.39 -22.79
C GLY A 604 -7.50 39.91 -22.45
N ASN A 605 -6.43 39.28 -22.93
CA ASN A 605 -5.06 39.70 -22.62
C ASN A 605 -4.68 40.92 -23.47
N SER A 606 -4.04 41.92 -22.86
CA SER A 606 -3.79 43.23 -23.47
C SER A 606 -2.30 43.57 -23.61
N ALA A 607 -1.80 43.50 -24.85
CA ALA A 607 -0.45 43.86 -25.22
C ALA A 607 -0.30 45.33 -25.61
N SER A 608 0.54 46.09 -24.88
CA SER A 608 0.84 47.48 -25.25
C SER A 608 1.79 47.62 -26.45
N THR A 609 2.24 46.51 -27.04
CA THR A 609 3.02 46.47 -28.30
C THR A 609 2.55 45.32 -29.21
N VAL A 610 2.86 44.06 -28.90
CA VAL A 610 2.56 42.89 -29.77
C VAL A 610 2.23 41.61 -29.01
N GLY A 611 1.37 40.76 -29.58
CA GLY A 611 1.01 39.45 -29.05
C GLY A 611 0.20 39.57 -27.76
N GLY A 612 -1.10 39.86 -27.87
CA GLY A 612 -2.00 39.89 -26.71
C GLY A 612 -2.07 38.53 -26.03
N ALA A 613 -2.45 37.47 -26.76
CA ALA A 613 -2.47 36.12 -26.22
C ALA A 613 -1.04 35.58 -26.00
N ALA A 614 -0.22 35.55 -27.05
CA ALA A 614 1.09 34.91 -27.01
C ALA A 614 2.12 35.53 -27.97
N SER A 615 3.40 35.40 -27.61
CA SER A 615 4.57 35.85 -28.36
C SER A 615 5.65 34.76 -28.39
N ALA A 616 6.03 34.30 -29.59
CA ALA A 616 7.14 33.36 -29.83
C ALA A 616 8.25 34.05 -30.62
N ARG A 617 9.44 34.22 -30.02
CA ARG A 617 10.51 35.05 -30.58
C ARG A 617 11.93 34.51 -30.36
N GLY A 618 12.88 34.99 -31.17
CA GLY A 618 14.22 34.42 -31.32
C GLY A 618 14.22 33.18 -32.22
N SER A 619 14.38 32.00 -31.62
CA SER A 619 14.25 30.69 -32.27
C SER A 619 13.32 29.77 -31.47
N SER A 620 12.20 30.30 -30.99
CA SER A 620 11.20 29.54 -30.23
C SER A 620 10.44 28.56 -31.14
N GLN A 621 9.85 27.54 -30.52
CA GLN A 621 8.89 26.62 -31.15
C GLN A 621 7.58 26.70 -30.37
N MET A 622 6.45 26.93 -31.02
CA MET A 622 5.16 27.05 -30.35
C MET A 622 4.10 26.17 -31.04
N THR A 623 3.50 25.25 -30.31
CA THR A 623 2.35 24.46 -30.75
C THR A 623 1.12 24.94 -30.00
N VAL A 624 0.04 25.24 -30.75
CA VAL A 624 -1.25 25.67 -30.23
C VAL A 624 -2.30 24.69 -30.78
N ARG A 625 -2.81 23.80 -29.93
CA ARG A 625 -3.66 22.68 -30.38
C ARG A 625 -4.91 22.55 -29.53
N GLY A 626 -6.10 22.54 -30.12
CA GLY A 626 -7.32 22.52 -29.31
C GLY A 626 -7.42 23.78 -28.44
N CYS A 627 -7.09 24.97 -28.94
CA CYS A 627 -7.10 26.17 -28.09
C CYS A 627 -8.09 27.21 -28.60
N THR A 628 -8.70 27.96 -27.68
CA THR A 628 -9.47 29.17 -28.00
C THR A 628 -8.66 30.38 -27.59
N LEU A 629 -8.29 31.21 -28.56
CA LEU A 629 -7.58 32.47 -28.35
C LEU A 629 -8.55 33.59 -28.73
N ALA A 630 -9.23 34.19 -27.76
CA ALA A 630 -10.34 35.12 -27.99
C ALA A 630 -10.14 36.51 -27.36
N GLU A 631 -10.62 37.58 -28.01
CA GLU A 631 -10.62 38.95 -27.43
C GLU A 631 -9.27 39.52 -26.95
N ASN A 632 -8.15 38.94 -27.40
CA ASN A 632 -6.85 39.43 -27.02
C ASN A 632 -6.48 40.65 -27.87
N THR A 633 -5.94 41.67 -27.24
CA THR A 633 -5.70 42.98 -27.85
C THR A 633 -4.22 43.30 -27.95
N ALA A 634 -3.78 43.95 -29.02
CA ALA A 634 -2.44 44.49 -29.16
C ALA A 634 -2.44 45.84 -29.89
N THR A 635 -1.70 46.82 -29.38
CA THR A 635 -1.72 48.19 -29.95
C THR A 635 -1.00 48.34 -31.29
N GLN A 636 -0.22 47.33 -31.74
CA GLN A 636 0.51 47.39 -33.02
C GLN A 636 0.25 46.18 -33.91
N ARG A 637 0.52 44.95 -33.43
CA ARG A 637 0.45 43.72 -34.24
C ARG A 637 0.05 42.52 -33.38
N ALA A 638 -0.63 41.53 -33.97
CA ALA A 638 -1.01 40.28 -33.29
C ALA A 638 -1.82 40.50 -32.00
N GLY A 639 -3.13 40.65 -32.12
CA GLY A 639 -4.04 40.60 -30.98
C GLY A 639 -3.94 39.23 -30.30
N SER A 640 -4.05 38.15 -31.06
CA SER A 640 -3.77 36.79 -30.57
C SER A 640 -2.26 36.44 -30.62
N LEU A 641 -1.75 35.92 -31.74
CA LEU A 641 -0.45 35.25 -31.79
C LEU A 641 0.63 36.04 -32.55
N MET A 642 1.73 36.39 -31.88
CA MET A 642 2.93 36.95 -32.51
C MET A 642 3.99 35.86 -32.67
N VAL A 643 4.51 35.66 -33.88
CA VAL A 643 5.65 34.77 -34.16
C VAL A 643 6.74 35.60 -34.85
N SER A 644 7.96 35.65 -34.32
CA SER A 644 9.02 36.52 -34.86
C SER A 644 10.40 35.87 -35.00
N ASP A 645 11.28 36.61 -35.66
CA ASP A 645 12.70 36.32 -35.87
C ASP A 645 12.92 35.08 -36.73
N THR A 646 13.23 33.94 -36.13
CA THR A 646 13.35 32.62 -36.80
C THR A 646 12.48 31.56 -36.10
N SER A 647 11.50 32.00 -35.32
CA SER A 647 10.63 31.11 -34.55
C SER A 647 9.65 30.38 -35.47
N VAL A 648 9.26 29.19 -35.03
CA VAL A 648 8.31 28.31 -35.74
C VAL A 648 7.06 28.13 -34.88
N ALA A 649 5.89 28.25 -35.49
CA ALA A 649 4.63 27.96 -34.86
C ALA A 649 3.79 26.96 -35.66
N GLU A 650 2.96 26.20 -34.95
CA GLU A 650 1.92 25.34 -35.48
C GLU A 650 0.62 25.64 -34.73
N THR A 651 -0.49 25.77 -35.44
CA THR A 651 -1.81 25.99 -34.88
C THR A 651 -2.78 25.01 -35.51
N SER A 652 -3.45 24.19 -34.69
CA SER A 652 -4.38 23.16 -35.14
C SER A 652 -5.58 22.95 -34.22
N ASN A 653 -6.72 22.51 -34.76
CA ASN A 653 -8.00 22.31 -34.02
C ASN A 653 -8.36 23.50 -33.11
N SER A 654 -8.08 24.74 -33.52
CA SER A 654 -8.09 25.92 -32.64
C SER A 654 -8.94 27.05 -33.20
N ILE A 655 -9.53 27.86 -32.32
CA ILE A 655 -10.32 29.05 -32.66
C ILE A 655 -9.51 30.31 -32.33
N LEU A 656 -9.33 31.20 -33.32
CA LEU A 656 -8.77 32.55 -33.16
C LEU A 656 -9.83 33.59 -33.58
N TRP A 657 -10.50 34.19 -32.61
CA TRP A 657 -11.69 35.02 -32.84
C TRP A 657 -11.72 36.30 -31.97
N LEU A 658 -12.38 37.37 -32.41
CA LEU A 658 -12.52 38.66 -31.69
C LEU A 658 -11.20 39.37 -31.29
N ASN A 659 -10.04 38.85 -31.67
CA ASN A 659 -8.76 39.47 -31.33
C ASN A 659 -8.56 40.79 -32.07
N HIS A 660 -7.94 41.78 -31.44
CA HIS A 660 -7.82 43.13 -31.99
C HIS A 660 -6.36 43.62 -32.08
N ALA A 661 -5.90 43.95 -33.29
CA ALA A 661 -4.69 44.75 -33.49
C ALA A 661 -4.74 45.50 -34.84
N PRO A 662 -4.02 46.63 -34.99
CA PRO A 662 -3.95 47.36 -36.27
C PRO A 662 -3.34 46.58 -37.45
N SER A 663 -2.63 45.47 -37.20
CA SER A 663 -2.04 44.64 -38.25
C SER A 663 -1.96 43.18 -37.82
N GLY A 664 -2.55 42.29 -38.62
CA GLY A 664 -2.64 40.86 -38.30
C GLY A 664 -3.31 40.61 -36.95
N PRO A 665 -4.60 40.98 -36.76
CA PRO A 665 -5.26 40.89 -35.46
C PRO A 665 -5.30 39.46 -34.90
N GLN A 666 -5.51 38.45 -35.75
CA GLN A 666 -5.45 37.05 -35.32
C GLN A 666 -3.99 36.60 -35.18
N VAL A 667 -3.16 36.80 -36.20
CA VAL A 667 -1.75 36.37 -36.17
C VAL A 667 -0.84 37.36 -36.90
N TYR A 668 0.38 37.56 -36.40
CA TYR A 668 1.43 38.29 -37.12
C TYR A 668 2.77 37.53 -37.16
N LEU A 669 3.34 37.38 -38.36
CA LEU A 669 4.64 36.75 -38.60
C LEU A 669 5.73 37.81 -38.90
N GLY A 670 6.61 38.06 -37.93
CA GLY A 670 7.74 38.99 -38.06
C GLY A 670 9.04 38.31 -38.52
N GLY A 671 9.87 39.04 -39.27
CA GLY A 671 11.17 38.53 -39.74
C GLY A 671 11.04 37.32 -40.66
N SER A 672 11.77 36.26 -40.36
CA SER A 672 11.80 34.98 -41.09
C SER A 672 11.01 33.87 -40.37
N ALA A 673 10.00 34.24 -39.56
CA ALA A 673 9.14 33.30 -38.86
C ALA A 673 8.39 32.35 -39.81
N LEU A 674 8.05 31.15 -39.31
CA LEU A 674 7.20 30.18 -40.00
C LEU A 674 5.97 29.87 -39.16
N LEU A 675 4.80 29.82 -39.78
CA LEU A 675 3.57 29.29 -39.18
C LEU A 675 2.94 28.24 -40.10
N THR A 676 2.45 27.15 -39.51
CA THR A 676 1.52 26.21 -40.14
C THR A 676 0.15 26.31 -39.46
N VAL A 677 -0.93 26.36 -40.24
CA VAL A 677 -2.32 26.44 -39.77
C VAL A 677 -3.15 25.35 -40.47
N VAL A 678 -3.86 24.52 -39.71
CA VAL A 678 -4.65 23.38 -40.22
C VAL A 678 -5.84 23.09 -39.29
N TYR A 679 -7.04 22.84 -39.82
CA TYR A 679 -8.26 22.65 -39.00
C TYR A 679 -8.46 23.73 -37.91
N CYS A 680 -8.30 25.01 -38.26
CA CYS A 680 -8.57 26.13 -37.36
C CYS A 680 -9.72 27.00 -37.87
N ASP A 681 -10.50 27.57 -36.96
CA ASP A 681 -11.38 28.68 -37.27
C ASP A 681 -10.67 29.99 -36.95
N ILE A 682 -10.54 30.86 -37.96
CA ILE A 682 -9.80 32.11 -37.83
C ILE A 682 -10.63 33.24 -38.43
N GLU A 683 -10.96 34.23 -37.60
CA GLU A 683 -11.78 35.37 -38.00
C GLU A 683 -11.22 36.08 -39.24
N GLY A 684 -12.02 36.18 -40.31
CA GLY A 684 -11.61 36.74 -41.60
C GLY A 684 -10.51 35.96 -42.34
N GLY A 685 -10.14 34.78 -41.83
CA GLY A 685 -9.17 33.85 -42.39
C GLY A 685 -7.82 34.50 -42.74
N LEU A 686 -7.29 34.13 -43.91
CA LEU A 686 -5.97 34.55 -44.39
C LEU A 686 -5.75 36.07 -44.44
N GLN A 687 -6.82 36.88 -44.50
CA GLN A 687 -6.72 38.34 -44.56
C GLN A 687 -6.34 38.97 -43.20
N GLN A 688 -6.63 38.28 -42.10
CA GLN A 688 -6.31 38.73 -40.75
C GLN A 688 -4.98 38.17 -40.21
N VAL A 689 -4.20 37.50 -41.08
CA VAL A 689 -2.82 37.09 -40.82
C VAL A 689 -1.85 38.09 -41.45
N GLY A 690 -1.18 38.88 -40.61
CA GLY A 690 -0.12 39.78 -41.03
C GLY A 690 1.20 39.03 -41.18
N LYS A 691 2.04 39.41 -42.15
CA LYS A 691 3.39 38.84 -42.28
C LYS A 691 4.39 39.77 -42.94
N ASP A 692 5.64 39.71 -42.48
CA ASP A 692 6.78 40.32 -43.15
C ASP A 692 7.10 39.57 -44.48
N PRO A 693 7.84 40.19 -45.42
CA PRO A 693 8.14 39.57 -46.71
C PRO A 693 8.98 38.28 -46.64
N GLN A 694 9.76 38.10 -45.56
CA GLN A 694 10.62 36.94 -45.33
C GLN A 694 9.91 35.79 -44.60
N ALA A 695 8.73 36.05 -44.01
CA ALA A 695 8.01 35.06 -43.22
C ALA A 695 7.20 34.08 -44.09
N THR A 696 7.14 32.83 -43.66
CA THR A 696 6.46 31.72 -44.35
C THR A 696 5.15 31.37 -43.65
N LEU A 697 4.06 31.29 -44.41
CA LEU A 697 2.76 30.84 -43.92
C LEU A 697 2.32 29.61 -44.72
N ASN A 698 2.19 28.48 -44.04
CA ASN A 698 1.62 27.25 -44.59
C ASN A 698 0.15 27.19 -44.15
N TRP A 699 -0.75 27.67 -44.99
CA TRP A 699 -2.18 27.50 -44.78
C TRP A 699 -2.62 26.20 -45.42
N LEU A 700 -2.95 25.20 -44.60
CA LEU A 700 -3.36 23.87 -45.04
C LEU A 700 -4.90 23.77 -45.12
N ASP A 701 -5.39 22.57 -45.36
CA ASP A 701 -6.83 22.28 -45.46
C ASP A 701 -7.52 22.29 -44.08
N GLY A 702 -8.84 22.15 -44.08
CA GLY A 702 -9.67 22.09 -42.85
C GLY A 702 -9.94 23.45 -42.18
N ASN A 703 -9.23 24.51 -42.54
CA ASN A 703 -9.42 25.83 -41.93
C ASN A 703 -10.76 26.50 -42.34
N ILE A 704 -11.51 26.99 -41.35
CA ILE A 704 -12.77 27.74 -41.53
C ILE A 704 -12.61 29.21 -41.09
N LEU A 705 -13.68 30.00 -41.25
CA LEU A 705 -13.72 31.45 -41.02
C LEU A 705 -15.16 31.94 -40.76
N VAL A 706 -15.91 31.17 -39.98
CA VAL A 706 -17.35 31.36 -39.71
C VAL A 706 -17.50 31.67 -38.23
N ASP A 707 -18.51 32.45 -37.84
CA ASP A 707 -18.77 32.75 -36.42
C ASP A 707 -18.82 31.45 -35.58
N PRO A 708 -17.95 31.26 -34.56
CA PRO A 708 -17.94 30.10 -33.68
C PRO A 708 -19.26 29.89 -32.92
N VAL A 709 -20.12 30.91 -32.81
CA VAL A 709 -21.34 30.87 -32.00
C VAL A 709 -21.04 30.43 -30.56
N PHE A 710 -20.16 31.19 -29.89
CA PHE A 710 -19.88 31.04 -28.46
C PHE A 710 -21.14 31.32 -27.62
N LEU A 711 -21.26 30.67 -26.45
CA LEU A 711 -22.43 30.80 -25.58
C LEU A 711 -22.66 32.24 -25.08
N SER A 712 -21.64 32.89 -24.49
CA SER A 712 -21.76 34.26 -23.99
C SER A 712 -20.44 35.03 -24.04
N PRO A 713 -19.93 35.37 -25.23
CA PRO A 713 -18.59 35.96 -25.40
C PRO A 713 -18.43 37.37 -24.80
N ALA A 714 -19.53 38.03 -24.42
CA ALA A 714 -19.56 39.32 -23.73
C ALA A 714 -20.18 39.24 -22.33
N GLY A 715 -20.25 38.03 -21.75
CA GLY A 715 -20.67 37.80 -20.38
C GLY A 715 -22.15 38.11 -20.08
N LEU A 716 -22.47 38.07 -18.79
CA LEU A 716 -23.79 38.40 -18.24
C LEU A 716 -24.03 39.91 -18.20
N ASP A 717 -22.97 40.73 -18.19
CA ASP A 717 -23.08 42.18 -18.25
C ASP A 717 -23.19 42.75 -19.68
N HIS A 718 -22.97 41.90 -20.69
CA HIS A 718 -22.96 42.22 -22.13
C HIS A 718 -21.86 43.22 -22.56
N ASP A 719 -20.76 43.34 -21.81
CA ASP A 719 -19.59 44.14 -22.17
C ASP A 719 -18.34 43.25 -22.39
N PRO A 720 -17.86 43.09 -23.64
CA PRO A 720 -16.66 42.28 -23.91
C PRO A 720 -15.37 42.85 -23.29
N ALA A 721 -15.38 44.07 -22.73
CA ALA A 721 -14.25 44.59 -21.97
C ALA A 721 -14.09 43.96 -20.58
N THR A 722 -15.13 43.33 -20.02
CA THR A 722 -15.21 42.78 -18.66
C THR A 722 -14.99 41.27 -18.61
N TRP A 723 -13.96 40.77 -19.32
CA TRP A 723 -13.52 39.37 -19.50
C TRP A 723 -13.71 38.32 -18.38
N MET A 724 -14.00 38.68 -17.13
CA MET A 724 -14.20 37.76 -16.01
C MET A 724 -15.47 36.89 -16.10
N ASP A 725 -16.51 37.33 -16.81
CA ASP A 725 -17.74 36.55 -17.03
C ASP A 725 -17.97 36.16 -18.49
N ASN A 726 -17.00 36.43 -19.38
CA ASN A 726 -17.07 36.05 -20.80
C ASN A 726 -16.89 34.53 -20.96
N ASP A 727 -17.83 33.93 -21.69
CA ASP A 727 -17.92 32.50 -21.95
C ASP A 727 -17.59 32.19 -23.42
N PHE A 728 -16.58 31.33 -23.61
CA PHE A 728 -16.03 30.91 -24.90
C PHE A 728 -16.22 29.41 -25.18
N HIS A 729 -17.08 28.72 -24.43
CA HIS A 729 -17.60 27.41 -24.85
C HIS A 729 -18.37 27.59 -26.16
N VAL A 730 -18.23 26.63 -27.06
CA VAL A 730 -18.92 26.65 -28.36
C VAL A 730 -20.36 26.14 -28.15
N SER A 731 -21.35 26.74 -28.79
CA SER A 731 -22.73 26.23 -28.68
C SER A 731 -22.92 24.95 -29.50
N VAL A 732 -23.95 24.16 -29.18
CA VAL A 732 -24.39 23.00 -29.99
C VAL A 732 -24.76 23.34 -31.45
N ARG A 733 -24.86 24.63 -31.81
CA ARG A 733 -25.09 25.13 -33.18
C ARG A 733 -23.83 25.70 -33.84
N SER A 734 -22.68 25.56 -33.20
CA SER A 734 -21.39 26.04 -33.69
C SER A 734 -20.98 25.36 -34.99
N PRO A 735 -20.42 26.09 -35.98
CA PRO A 735 -19.75 25.49 -37.12
C PRO A 735 -18.37 24.89 -36.76
N CYS A 736 -17.87 25.12 -35.54
CA CYS A 736 -16.66 24.51 -35.01
C CYS A 736 -16.89 23.12 -34.42
N ARG A 737 -18.16 22.76 -34.15
CA ARG A 737 -18.55 21.44 -33.67
C ARG A 737 -18.23 20.37 -34.72
N ASP A 738 -17.56 19.29 -34.29
CA ASP A 738 -17.06 18.17 -35.09
C ASP A 738 -16.15 18.55 -36.27
N ALA A 739 -15.68 19.80 -36.33
CA ALA A 739 -15.00 20.35 -37.49
C ALA A 739 -13.46 20.22 -37.42
N GLY A 740 -12.92 19.74 -36.30
CA GLY A 740 -11.49 19.51 -36.12
C GLY A 740 -10.93 18.37 -36.99
N ASP A 741 -9.62 18.12 -36.88
CA ASP A 741 -8.94 17.10 -37.66
C ASP A 741 -9.57 15.70 -37.46
N PRO A 742 -10.15 15.05 -38.50
CA PRO A 742 -10.71 13.70 -38.41
C PRO A 742 -9.63 12.62 -38.26
N GLN A 743 -8.34 12.97 -38.30
CA GLN A 743 -7.21 12.12 -37.96
C GLN A 743 -6.63 12.44 -36.56
N PHE A 744 -7.28 13.33 -35.80
CA PHE A 744 -6.84 13.69 -34.46
C PHE A 744 -6.75 12.46 -33.55
N ALA A 745 -5.59 12.33 -32.90
CA ALA A 745 -5.31 11.27 -31.96
C ALA A 745 -4.99 11.90 -30.60
N ALA A 746 -5.98 11.91 -29.72
CA ALA A 746 -5.84 12.26 -28.32
C ALA A 746 -4.75 11.40 -27.66
N VAL A 747 -3.94 12.00 -26.76
CA VAL A 747 -3.14 11.19 -25.84
C VAL A 747 -4.06 10.53 -24.79
N PHE A 748 -3.57 9.46 -24.15
CA PHE A 748 -4.38 8.71 -23.20
C PHE A 748 -4.84 9.59 -22.02
N PHE A 749 -6.15 9.66 -21.78
CA PHE A 749 -6.82 10.60 -20.87
C PHE A 749 -6.58 12.09 -21.16
N GLU A 750 -6.41 12.46 -22.43
CA GLU A 750 -6.52 13.86 -22.84
C GLU A 750 -7.96 14.36 -22.70
N THR A 751 -8.12 15.51 -22.05
CA THR A 751 -9.42 16.16 -21.81
C THR A 751 -9.47 17.54 -22.42
N ASP A 752 -10.67 18.09 -22.61
CA ASP A 752 -10.95 19.51 -22.91
C ASP A 752 -10.78 20.43 -21.68
N ILE A 753 -11.18 21.70 -21.79
CA ILE A 753 -11.08 22.72 -20.74
C ILE A 753 -11.85 22.35 -19.45
N ASP A 754 -13.02 21.75 -19.56
CA ASP A 754 -13.86 21.32 -18.42
C ASP A 754 -13.40 20.00 -17.80
N GLY A 755 -12.68 19.19 -18.57
CA GLY A 755 -12.15 17.91 -18.15
C GLY A 755 -12.90 16.70 -18.71
N GLN A 756 -13.75 16.89 -19.72
CA GLN A 756 -14.40 15.82 -20.48
C GLN A 756 -13.42 15.25 -21.53
N PRO A 757 -13.64 14.04 -22.09
CA PRO A 757 -12.71 13.43 -23.04
C PRO A 757 -12.57 14.23 -24.34
N ARG A 758 -11.33 14.48 -24.80
CA ARG A 758 -11.07 15.31 -26.00
C ARG A 758 -11.51 14.71 -27.34
N ILE A 759 -11.98 13.46 -27.35
CA ILE A 759 -12.60 12.84 -28.52
C ILE A 759 -13.97 12.33 -28.06
N GLN A 760 -15.03 12.94 -28.58
CA GLN A 760 -16.42 12.52 -28.35
C GLN A 760 -16.95 11.88 -29.63
N SER A 761 -17.56 10.69 -29.54
CA SER A 761 -18.07 9.89 -30.68
C SER A 761 -17.11 9.73 -31.87
N GLY A 762 -15.79 9.78 -31.64
CA GLY A 762 -14.76 9.64 -32.67
C GLY A 762 -14.40 10.92 -33.43
N LEU A 763 -14.95 12.06 -33.02
CA LEU A 763 -14.74 13.39 -33.59
C LEU A 763 -14.13 14.34 -32.54
N THR A 764 -13.74 15.54 -32.97
CA THR A 764 -13.22 16.60 -32.08
C THR A 764 -13.64 17.96 -32.63
N ASP A 765 -14.05 18.84 -31.72
CA ASP A 765 -14.37 20.24 -32.02
C ASP A 765 -13.09 21.06 -32.28
N MET A 766 -13.24 22.20 -32.94
CA MET A 766 -12.20 23.24 -32.90
C MET A 766 -12.36 24.08 -31.64
N GLY A 767 -11.25 24.39 -30.96
CA GLY A 767 -11.24 25.25 -29.76
C GLY A 767 -10.81 24.51 -28.49
N ALA A 768 -10.82 25.22 -27.36
CA ALA A 768 -10.46 24.71 -26.02
C ALA A 768 -11.43 23.65 -25.46
N ASP A 769 -12.65 23.68 -25.99
CA ASP A 769 -13.84 22.99 -25.53
C ASP A 769 -14.22 21.85 -26.51
N GLU A 770 -15.05 20.93 -26.05
CA GLU A 770 -15.77 19.93 -26.84
C GLU A 770 -17.25 20.01 -26.43
N THR A 771 -18.14 20.35 -27.37
CA THR A 771 -19.57 20.38 -27.08
C THR A 771 -20.04 19.02 -26.57
N LEU A 772 -20.66 19.00 -25.39
CA LEU A 772 -21.28 17.80 -24.82
C LEU A 772 -22.26 17.21 -25.84
N ARG A 773 -21.88 16.07 -26.43
CA ARG A 773 -22.76 15.31 -27.33
C ARG A 773 -23.79 14.46 -26.59
N ILE A 774 -23.73 14.40 -25.26
CA ILE A 774 -24.33 13.31 -24.49
C ILE A 774 -24.92 13.84 -23.17
N ALA A 775 -26.26 13.77 -23.08
CA ALA A 775 -27.10 13.93 -21.89
C ALA A 775 -27.52 15.34 -21.38
N ASP A 776 -27.01 16.47 -21.90
CA ASP A 776 -27.78 17.74 -21.85
C ASP A 776 -28.65 17.78 -23.10
N LEU A 777 -29.94 17.53 -22.92
CA LEU A 777 -30.93 17.46 -23.99
C LEU A 777 -31.82 18.70 -24.01
N ASN A 778 -31.80 19.52 -22.96
CA ASN A 778 -32.66 20.68 -22.82
C ASN A 778 -31.95 22.02 -23.15
N ASP A 779 -30.62 22.00 -23.36
CA ASP A 779 -29.70 23.12 -23.59
C ASP A 779 -29.62 24.11 -22.39
N ASP A 780 -29.73 23.66 -21.13
CA ASP A 780 -29.65 24.50 -19.91
C ASP A 780 -28.29 24.50 -19.19
N GLY A 781 -27.40 23.55 -19.52
CA GLY A 781 -26.03 23.47 -19.02
C GLY A 781 -25.81 22.57 -17.80
N ASP A 782 -26.86 21.99 -17.20
CA ASP A 782 -26.77 20.91 -16.21
C ASP A 782 -27.26 19.59 -16.83
N VAL A 783 -26.66 18.45 -16.46
CA VAL A 783 -27.18 17.12 -16.85
C VAL A 783 -28.01 16.55 -15.70
N ASP A 784 -29.33 16.61 -15.81
CA ASP A 784 -30.23 16.35 -14.68
C ASP A 784 -31.50 15.51 -15.02
N TRP A 785 -32.53 15.56 -14.17
CA TRP A 785 -33.77 14.79 -14.36
C TRP A 785 -34.68 15.34 -15.47
N ASP A 786 -34.54 16.62 -15.83
CA ASP A 786 -35.29 17.22 -16.92
C ASP A 786 -34.76 16.70 -18.28
N ASP A 787 -33.45 16.44 -18.42
CA ASP A 787 -32.87 15.75 -19.58
C ASP A 787 -33.28 14.29 -19.67
N GLN A 788 -33.25 13.55 -18.56
CA GLN A 788 -33.77 12.18 -18.54
C GLN A 788 -35.25 12.16 -18.95
N THR A 789 -36.03 13.16 -18.53
CA THR A 789 -37.44 13.30 -18.95
C THR A 789 -37.56 13.57 -20.45
N GLN A 790 -36.65 14.37 -21.02
CA GLN A 790 -36.58 14.66 -22.46
C GLN A 790 -36.15 13.43 -23.28
N PHE A 791 -35.19 12.65 -22.79
CA PHE A 791 -34.76 11.37 -23.34
C PHE A 791 -35.90 10.34 -23.37
N GLU A 792 -36.53 10.09 -22.21
CA GLU A 792 -37.68 9.18 -22.09
C GLU A 792 -38.86 9.63 -22.96
N GLY A 793 -38.98 10.94 -23.22
CA GLY A 793 -39.96 11.51 -24.14
C GLY A 793 -39.70 11.20 -25.62
N CYS A 794 -38.46 10.91 -26.01
CA CYS A 794 -38.04 10.63 -27.38
C CYS A 794 -37.82 9.13 -27.69
N ALA A 795 -37.66 8.29 -26.66
CA ALA A 795 -37.44 6.85 -26.79
C ALA A 795 -38.45 6.13 -27.73
N THR A 796 -37.94 5.51 -28.79
CA THR A 796 -38.69 4.63 -29.70
C THR A 796 -38.49 3.15 -29.38
N GLY A 797 -37.33 2.79 -28.84
CA GLY A 797 -36.94 1.45 -28.42
C GLY A 797 -36.20 0.64 -29.50
N PRO A 798 -35.55 -0.49 -29.09
CA PRO A 798 -34.49 -1.12 -29.87
C PRO A 798 -34.93 -1.60 -31.26
N GLY A 799 -34.26 -1.12 -32.30
CA GLY A 799 -34.56 -1.49 -33.69
C GLY A 799 -35.85 -0.87 -34.24
N ILE A 800 -36.32 0.25 -33.66
CA ILE A 800 -37.55 0.96 -34.07
C ILE A 800 -37.19 2.38 -34.54
N PRO A 801 -36.85 2.54 -35.84
CA PRO A 801 -36.35 3.82 -36.33
C PRO A 801 -37.35 4.96 -36.12
N TYR A 802 -36.88 6.09 -35.60
CA TYR A 802 -37.68 7.29 -35.60
C TYR A 802 -37.71 7.93 -37.00
N GLY A 803 -38.53 8.96 -37.12
CA GLY A 803 -38.52 9.86 -38.26
C GLY A 803 -39.28 11.12 -37.89
N LEU A 804 -39.02 12.23 -38.59
CA LEU A 804 -39.54 13.55 -38.24
C LEU A 804 -41.09 13.68 -38.21
N SER A 805 -41.81 12.66 -38.67
CA SER A 805 -43.29 12.55 -38.60
C SER A 805 -43.81 11.40 -37.73
N LEU A 806 -42.89 10.66 -37.09
CA LEU A 806 -43.11 9.46 -36.28
C LEU A 806 -42.53 9.56 -34.86
N LEU A 807 -41.80 10.63 -34.54
CA LEU A 807 -41.33 10.91 -33.18
C LEU A 807 -42.50 10.81 -32.16
N PRO A 808 -42.26 10.26 -30.95
CA PRO A 808 -43.29 10.21 -29.92
C PRO A 808 -43.79 11.63 -29.59
N ALA A 809 -45.08 11.76 -29.28
CA ALA A 809 -45.70 13.07 -29.02
C ALA A 809 -45.19 13.78 -27.74
N ALA A 810 -44.34 13.12 -26.95
CA ALA A 810 -43.64 13.68 -25.79
C ALA A 810 -42.24 14.22 -26.14
N CYS A 811 -41.70 13.91 -27.33
CA CYS A 811 -40.39 14.33 -27.76
C CYS A 811 -40.42 15.82 -28.17
N SER A 812 -39.73 16.66 -27.39
CA SER A 812 -39.55 18.09 -27.64
C SER A 812 -38.34 18.40 -28.53
N LEU A 813 -37.45 17.44 -28.74
CA LEU A 813 -36.21 17.61 -29.50
C LEU A 813 -36.45 17.91 -30.98
N THR A 814 -35.63 18.82 -31.52
CA THR A 814 -35.55 19.09 -32.95
C THR A 814 -34.36 18.38 -33.56
N ALA A 815 -34.55 17.75 -34.73
CA ALA A 815 -33.45 17.13 -35.44
C ALA A 815 -32.46 18.14 -36.04
N ASP A 816 -31.22 17.69 -36.21
CA ASP A 816 -30.11 18.44 -36.80
C ASP A 816 -30.14 18.44 -38.34
N ALA A 817 -29.03 18.87 -38.96
CA ALA A 817 -28.90 18.92 -40.42
C ALA A 817 -28.71 17.55 -41.09
N GLN A 818 -28.56 16.49 -40.29
CA GLN A 818 -28.38 15.09 -40.67
C GLN A 818 -29.67 14.26 -40.44
N GLU A 819 -30.75 14.92 -39.99
CA GLU A 819 -32.03 14.34 -39.57
C GLU A 819 -31.98 13.52 -38.26
N LEU A 820 -30.89 13.63 -37.47
CA LEU A 820 -30.74 12.97 -36.18
C LEU A 820 -31.25 13.86 -35.03
N ILE A 821 -31.84 13.28 -33.98
CA ILE A 821 -32.22 14.00 -32.74
C ILE A 821 -31.21 13.75 -31.62
N GLY A 822 -31.00 14.71 -30.72
CA GLY A 822 -29.98 14.62 -29.67
C GLY A 822 -30.10 13.44 -28.68
N ALA A 823 -31.23 12.73 -28.66
CA ALA A 823 -31.40 11.51 -27.85
C ALA A 823 -30.94 10.22 -28.56
N ASP A 824 -30.66 10.27 -29.87
CA ASP A 824 -30.00 9.21 -30.63
C ASP A 824 -28.48 9.48 -30.55
N ALA A 825 -27.86 8.95 -29.51
CA ALA A 825 -26.49 9.24 -29.13
C ALA A 825 -25.48 8.34 -29.84
N ASP A 826 -25.88 7.12 -30.24
CA ASP A 826 -25.04 6.19 -31.00
C ASP A 826 -25.17 6.34 -32.53
N GLY A 827 -26.24 6.97 -33.01
CA GLY A 827 -26.45 7.34 -34.40
C GLY A 827 -27.01 6.23 -35.27
N ASP A 828 -27.59 5.15 -34.70
CA ASP A 828 -28.13 4.04 -35.47
C ASP A 828 -29.54 4.29 -36.06
N GLY A 829 -30.22 5.34 -35.58
CA GLY A 829 -31.51 5.81 -36.08
C GLY A 829 -32.73 5.39 -35.26
N ASP A 830 -32.56 4.72 -34.12
CA ASP A 830 -33.56 4.67 -33.06
C ASP A 830 -33.14 5.42 -31.77
N VAL A 831 -33.93 5.32 -30.70
CA VAL A 831 -33.61 5.88 -29.37
C VAL A 831 -33.99 4.83 -28.34
N ASP A 832 -33.00 4.17 -27.73
CA ASP A 832 -33.21 2.98 -26.91
C ASP A 832 -32.46 2.96 -25.55
N GLN A 833 -31.72 1.90 -25.24
CA GLN A 833 -30.90 1.72 -24.04
C GLN A 833 -29.39 1.71 -24.35
N ALA A 834 -29.00 1.78 -25.63
CA ALA A 834 -27.64 1.98 -26.09
C ALA A 834 -27.24 3.47 -26.02
N ASP A 835 -28.21 4.38 -26.10
CA ASP A 835 -28.03 5.83 -25.99
C ASP A 835 -27.91 6.37 -24.54
N LEU A 836 -27.95 5.50 -23.53
CA LEU A 836 -27.96 5.82 -22.08
C LEU A 836 -26.59 5.70 -21.39
#